data_AF-A0A973CRH8-F1
#
_entry.id   AF-A0A973CRH8-F1
#
_cell.length_a   1.000
_cell.length_b   1.000
_cell.length_c   1.000
_cell.angle_alpha   90.00
_cell.angle_beta   90.00
_cell.angle_gamma   90.00
#
_symmetry.space_group_name_H-M   'P 1'
#
loop_
_entity.id
_entity.type
_entity.pdbx_description
1 polymer ?
#
loop_
_entity_poly.entity_id
_entity_poly.type
_entity_poly.pdbx_seq_one_letter_code
_entity_poly.pdbx_strand_id
1 'polypeptide(L)'
;PKSTIEVFAQTSSGRKKAGKGEEEVKGGSVIPGLDIKGPTSAGNDDEKDKKPAGPPKETYDVNIPGTIKLKLTPSLSAGMRAPEGFKGVVFQGEIPGDALEDGVFTVNIPTMLGDVPDETLINKNDETAMKLVEGTDAYGLEARYERIDTGDERYALSVNGSDTIYVGFKYTDWDGVEHWLTKNYKLQSESQFKVMDRRYEKRLTGIYVGETIYMEVKNKMLDISPDRDKVKIQVRTNLGQKMTVELMETFEHTGVFRGLVRPQYKDTNKEGKEGELYVEYGGMIKFTYSSVSFKSKKTSSIMKNIRDNTSTNREEIRIEVYKGADGMITAFTKRFKDPDIAVQTQFVIAEAYFELAKKHRILKKMDLVTREIAQGKRLLEEAIRDFPDSKYRAQADYLLAELSLEFANDAPSKESKSKHYNEAMRRFSNIVGTYPDSEYAPKAQYKKALTFEKMGMLDNACEEYVKLSYRYPKHELVAETIARLGQYFWMKGKIFRKKSLDPATEEVQAFKLEKRALLMYKTSGEVFGRLGKRFPGHKLSGKTTVLSGQAFMQANMHEKAIEIFLKAIKKFDGKKNLVAEAMYWCGDSYLKSETADGSVNAWRMWKNLTWNFPDTKWAKYARGRLASEEMIEAESKANEAE
;
A
#
# COMPACT_ATOMS: atom_id res chain seq x y z
N PRO A 1 -45.01 -38.44 -19.27
CA PRO A 1 -43.69 -38.13 -19.86
C PRO A 1 -43.63 -36.67 -20.27
N LYS A 2 -42.88 -35.84 -19.52
CA LYS A 2 -42.81 -34.38 -19.74
C LYS A 2 -42.23 -34.12 -21.13
N SER A 3 -43.04 -33.57 -22.03
CA SER A 3 -42.64 -33.11 -23.37
C SER A 3 -41.53 -32.08 -23.20
N THR A 4 -40.30 -32.43 -23.57
CA THR A 4 -39.17 -31.50 -23.56
C THR A 4 -38.79 -31.17 -24.99
N ILE A 5 -38.45 -29.90 -25.25
CA ILE A 5 -37.94 -29.46 -26.55
C ILE A 5 -36.52 -28.93 -26.41
N GLU A 6 -35.73 -29.03 -27.47
CA GLU A 6 -34.37 -28.50 -27.54
C GLU A 6 -34.35 -27.23 -28.39
N VAL A 7 -33.84 -26.14 -27.81
CA VAL A 7 -33.66 -24.85 -28.48
C VAL A 7 -32.18 -24.50 -28.47
N PHE A 8 -31.68 -23.97 -29.57
CA PHE A 8 -30.28 -23.60 -29.75
C PHE A 8 -30.16 -22.08 -29.83
N ALA A 9 -29.08 -21.54 -29.26
CA ALA A 9 -28.79 -20.10 -29.32
C ALA A 9 -27.33 -19.86 -29.67
N GLN A 10 -27.08 -18.91 -30.60
CA GLN A 10 -25.73 -18.52 -31.03
C GLN A 10 -25.65 -17.03 -31.35
N THR A 11 -24.45 -16.45 -31.31
CA THR A 11 -24.23 -15.02 -31.54
C THR A 11 -23.75 -14.72 -32.96
N SER A 12 -23.94 -13.48 -33.42
CA SER A 12 -23.29 -12.98 -34.63
C SER A 12 -21.77 -13.09 -34.59
N SER A 13 -21.15 -12.94 -33.42
CA SER A 13 -19.71 -13.09 -33.25
C SER A 13 -19.26 -14.54 -33.41
N GLY A 14 -20.01 -15.52 -32.91
CA GLY A 14 -19.76 -16.94 -33.19
C GLY A 14 -19.90 -17.27 -34.67
N ARG A 15 -20.93 -16.73 -35.34
CA ARG A 15 -21.11 -16.88 -36.79
C ARG A 15 -19.93 -16.32 -37.58
N LYS A 16 -19.43 -15.13 -37.21
CA LYS A 16 -18.24 -14.52 -37.82
C LYS A 16 -16.97 -15.34 -37.57
N LYS A 17 -16.83 -15.92 -36.37
CA LYS A 17 -15.70 -16.76 -36.00
C LYS A 17 -15.66 -18.05 -36.82
N ALA A 18 -16.81 -18.69 -37.05
CA ALA A 18 -16.93 -19.81 -37.97
C ALA A 18 -16.48 -19.46 -39.40
N GLY A 19 -16.87 -18.28 -39.91
CA GLY A 19 -16.49 -17.82 -41.25
C GLY A 19 -15.01 -17.40 -41.41
N LYS A 20 -14.31 -17.07 -40.32
CA LYS A 20 -12.87 -16.75 -40.35
C LYS A 20 -11.96 -17.99 -40.29
N GLY A 21 -12.50 -19.17 -39.97
CA GLY A 21 -11.73 -20.42 -39.91
C GLY A 21 -11.27 -20.96 -41.27
N GLU A 22 -11.76 -20.41 -42.38
CA GLU A 22 -11.39 -20.85 -43.74
C GLU A 22 -10.27 -20.01 -44.40
N GLU A 23 -9.83 -18.89 -43.82
CA GLU A 23 -8.77 -18.05 -44.38
C GLU A 23 -7.73 -17.63 -43.32
N GLU A 24 -6.78 -18.50 -43.02
CA GLU A 24 -5.50 -18.07 -42.43
C GLU A 24 -4.32 -18.89 -43.00
N VAL A 25 -3.87 -18.53 -44.20
CA VAL A 25 -2.47 -18.72 -44.62
C VAL A 25 -2.00 -17.49 -45.41
N LYS A 26 -1.02 -16.80 -44.80
CA LYS A 26 -0.07 -15.77 -45.29
C LYS A 26 -0.40 -14.31 -44.97
N GLY A 27 0.48 -13.77 -44.12
CA GLY A 27 0.50 -12.40 -43.66
C GLY A 27 1.03 -11.37 -44.65
N GLY A 28 0.94 -10.11 -44.23
CA GLY A 28 1.49 -8.96 -44.93
C GLY A 28 0.92 -7.66 -44.36
N SER A 29 1.69 -7.04 -43.47
CA SER A 29 1.43 -5.71 -42.89
C SER A 29 1.55 -4.59 -43.95
N VAL A 30 0.71 -3.55 -43.86
CA VAL A 30 1.05 -2.09 -43.81
C VAL A 30 -0.22 -1.23 -44.02
N ILE A 31 -0.26 -0.10 -43.32
CA ILE A 31 -1.37 0.84 -43.05
C ILE A 31 -1.47 1.98 -44.13
N PRO A 32 -2.27 3.07 -44.01
CA PRO A 32 -3.48 3.39 -44.79
C PRO A 32 -3.40 4.66 -45.67
N GLY A 33 -4.43 4.94 -46.48
CA GLY A 33 -4.60 6.26 -47.12
C GLY A 33 -5.98 6.46 -47.76
N LEU A 34 -6.72 7.46 -47.29
CA LEU A 34 -7.94 8.03 -47.87
C LEU A 34 -7.69 8.57 -49.30
N ASP A 35 -8.66 8.50 -50.22
CA ASP A 35 -9.48 9.69 -50.55
C ASP A 35 -10.68 9.42 -51.49
N ILE A 36 -11.63 10.35 -51.41
CA ILE A 36 -12.98 10.37 -51.98
C ILE A 36 -12.98 10.94 -53.42
N LYS A 37 -13.81 10.38 -54.32
CA LYS A 37 -14.70 11.09 -55.29
C LYS A 37 -15.36 10.13 -56.30
N GLY A 38 -16.68 10.16 -56.41
CA GLY A 38 -17.41 9.70 -57.63
C GLY A 38 -17.57 10.87 -58.63
N PRO A 39 -18.53 10.84 -59.56
CA PRO A 39 -19.21 9.73 -60.26
C PRO A 39 -19.11 9.89 -61.82
N THR A 40 -19.56 8.91 -62.62
CA THR A 40 -20.43 9.09 -63.84
C THR A 40 -20.52 7.85 -64.74
N SER A 41 -21.76 7.36 -64.88
CA SER A 41 -22.53 6.92 -66.08
C SER A 41 -21.96 6.05 -67.22
N ALA A 42 -22.82 5.07 -67.55
CA ALA A 42 -23.33 4.65 -68.87
C ALA A 42 -22.76 3.37 -69.51
N GLY A 43 -23.68 2.44 -69.82
CA GLY A 43 -23.45 1.25 -70.65
C GLY A 43 -24.51 0.15 -70.47
N ASN A 44 -25.63 0.28 -71.18
CA ASN A 44 -26.60 -0.75 -71.62
C ASN A 44 -25.90 -2.01 -72.21
N ASP A 45 -26.46 -3.23 -72.37
CA ASP A 45 -27.81 -3.80 -72.41
C ASP A 45 -27.71 -5.35 -72.23
N ASP A 46 -28.86 -6.00 -71.99
CA ASP A 46 -29.24 -7.41 -72.27
C ASP A 46 -28.66 -8.58 -71.42
N GLU A 47 -29.47 -9.12 -70.49
CA GLU A 47 -29.89 -10.53 -70.58
C GLU A 47 -31.11 -10.88 -69.69
N LYS A 48 -31.88 -11.84 -70.20
CA LYS A 48 -33.28 -12.18 -69.91
C LYS A 48 -33.56 -12.86 -68.56
N ASP A 49 -34.79 -12.62 -68.07
CA ASP A 49 -35.67 -13.48 -67.28
C ASP A 49 -35.04 -14.66 -66.52
N LYS A 50 -34.71 -14.43 -65.24
CA LYS A 50 -34.81 -15.45 -64.19
C LYS A 50 -35.78 -14.99 -63.12
N LYS A 51 -36.89 -15.74 -62.97
CA LYS A 51 -37.77 -15.68 -61.81
C LYS A 51 -36.93 -15.60 -60.52
N PRO A 52 -37.27 -14.72 -59.55
CA PRO A 52 -36.52 -14.67 -58.30
C PRO A 52 -36.61 -16.04 -57.64
N ALA A 53 -35.46 -16.65 -57.40
CA ALA A 53 -35.34 -17.79 -56.51
C ALA A 53 -36.04 -17.43 -55.19
N GLY A 54 -36.93 -18.30 -54.72
CA GLY A 54 -37.53 -18.16 -53.39
C GLY A 54 -36.43 -18.00 -52.34
N PRO A 55 -36.75 -17.39 -51.17
CA PRO A 55 -35.73 -17.16 -50.15
C PRO A 55 -35.03 -18.48 -49.80
N PRO A 56 -33.69 -18.48 -49.65
CA PRO A 56 -32.97 -19.69 -49.34
C PRO A 56 -33.52 -20.30 -48.05
N LYS A 57 -33.73 -21.63 -48.04
CA LYS A 57 -34.08 -22.39 -46.83
C LYS A 57 -33.04 -22.06 -45.75
N GLU A 58 -33.42 -21.30 -44.73
CA GLU A 58 -32.53 -20.98 -43.61
C GLU A 58 -32.26 -22.26 -42.82
N THR A 59 -31.17 -22.96 -43.14
CA THR A 59 -30.64 -24.04 -42.30
C THR A 59 -29.94 -23.41 -41.10
N TYR A 60 -30.39 -23.73 -39.87
CA TYR A 60 -29.71 -23.31 -38.66
C TYR A 60 -28.53 -24.25 -38.37
N ASP A 61 -27.30 -23.74 -38.46
CA ASP A 61 -26.10 -24.52 -38.15
C ASP A 61 -25.83 -24.50 -36.65
N VAL A 62 -25.83 -25.68 -36.03
CA VAL A 62 -25.61 -25.90 -34.60
C VAL A 62 -24.12 -25.98 -34.22
N ASN A 63 -23.23 -26.16 -35.19
CA ASN A 63 -21.79 -26.33 -34.95
C ASN A 63 -21.03 -25.01 -34.80
N ILE A 64 -21.74 -23.89 -34.87
CA ILE A 64 -21.14 -22.57 -34.75
C ILE A 64 -20.44 -22.43 -33.38
N PRO A 65 -19.22 -21.85 -33.32
CA PRO A 65 -18.51 -21.63 -32.08
C PRO A 65 -19.35 -20.84 -31.07
N GLY A 66 -19.38 -21.31 -29.83
CA GLY A 66 -20.17 -20.73 -28.74
C GLY A 66 -21.67 -21.05 -28.75
N THR A 67 -22.17 -21.85 -29.70
CA THR A 67 -23.59 -22.26 -29.70
C THR A 67 -23.92 -23.06 -28.45
N ILE A 68 -25.00 -22.69 -27.76
CA ILE A 68 -25.52 -23.40 -26.58
C ILE A 68 -26.81 -24.15 -26.92
N LYS A 69 -27.08 -25.21 -26.15
CA LYS A 69 -28.34 -25.95 -26.18
C LYS A 69 -29.13 -25.73 -24.89
N LEU A 70 -30.41 -25.43 -25.02
CA LEU A 70 -31.36 -25.23 -23.93
C LEU A 70 -32.47 -26.27 -24.02
N LYS A 71 -32.68 -27.04 -22.94
CA LYS A 71 -33.83 -27.95 -22.82
C LYS A 71 -34.97 -27.24 -22.12
N LEU A 72 -36.16 -27.24 -22.73
CA LEU A 72 -37.33 -26.52 -22.24
C LEU A 72 -38.48 -27.48 -21.94
N THR A 73 -39.20 -27.20 -20.86
CA THR A 73 -40.51 -27.78 -20.56
C THR A 73 -41.60 -26.72 -20.77
N PRO A 74 -42.87 -27.12 -20.99
CA PRO A 74 -43.97 -26.17 -21.12
C PRO A 74 -44.02 -25.25 -19.90
N SER A 75 -44.02 -23.94 -20.12
CA SER A 75 -44.04 -22.94 -19.05
C SER A 75 -44.50 -21.58 -19.55
N LEU A 76 -45.33 -20.91 -18.74
CA LEU A 76 -45.83 -19.54 -18.99
C LEU A 76 -44.83 -18.46 -18.52
N SER A 77 -43.87 -18.79 -17.65
CA SER A 77 -42.86 -17.83 -17.19
C SER A 77 -41.53 -18.53 -16.90
N ALA A 78 -40.42 -17.91 -17.29
CA ALA A 78 -39.08 -18.48 -17.18
C ALA A 78 -38.30 -17.98 -15.94
N GLY A 79 -38.97 -17.66 -14.82
CA GLY A 79 -38.31 -17.31 -13.57
C GLY A 79 -37.33 -16.12 -13.63
N MET A 80 -37.62 -15.11 -14.45
CA MET A 80 -36.72 -13.96 -14.66
C MET A 80 -36.61 -13.09 -13.39
N ARG A 81 -35.38 -12.74 -13.02
CA ARG A 81 -35.09 -11.70 -12.01
C ARG A 81 -34.87 -10.36 -12.69
N ALA A 82 -35.35 -9.29 -12.08
CA ALA A 82 -35.06 -7.94 -12.55
C ALA A 82 -33.54 -7.65 -12.47
N PRO A 83 -32.93 -7.03 -13.49
CA PRO A 83 -31.53 -6.62 -13.44
C PRO A 83 -31.25 -5.59 -12.33
N GLU A 84 -29.98 -5.45 -11.94
CA GLU A 84 -29.52 -4.43 -10.98
C GLU A 84 -30.03 -3.02 -11.38
N GLY A 85 -30.77 -2.37 -10.50
CA GLY A 85 -31.36 -1.04 -10.74
C GLY A 85 -32.82 -1.03 -11.22
N PHE A 86 -33.43 -2.18 -11.50
CA PHE A 86 -34.83 -2.30 -11.92
C PHE A 86 -35.71 -2.90 -10.82
N LYS A 87 -36.99 -2.51 -10.78
CA LYS A 87 -37.95 -2.96 -9.74
C LYS A 87 -38.64 -4.29 -10.05
N GLY A 88 -38.67 -4.71 -11.31
CA GLY A 88 -39.42 -5.89 -11.75
C GLY A 88 -39.30 -6.12 -13.26
N VAL A 89 -39.84 -7.25 -13.73
CA VAL A 89 -39.93 -7.60 -15.15
C VAL A 89 -41.40 -7.54 -15.56
N VAL A 90 -41.70 -6.96 -16.73
CA VAL A 90 -43.06 -6.88 -17.27
C VAL A 90 -43.09 -7.57 -18.64
N PHE A 91 -43.99 -8.53 -18.80
CA PHE A 91 -44.24 -9.18 -20.08
C PHE A 91 -45.17 -8.31 -20.93
N GLN A 92 -44.88 -8.19 -22.22
CA GLN A 92 -45.74 -7.53 -23.20
C GLN A 92 -46.29 -8.58 -24.17
N GLY A 93 -47.62 -8.77 -24.19
CA GLY A 93 -48.30 -9.71 -25.09
C GLY A 93 -49.51 -10.38 -24.45
N GLU A 94 -50.23 -11.21 -25.22
CA GLU A 94 -51.23 -12.14 -24.69
C GLU A 94 -50.53 -13.29 -23.97
N ILE A 95 -50.92 -13.56 -22.73
CA ILE A 95 -50.40 -14.67 -21.94
C ILE A 95 -51.41 -15.82 -22.10
N PRO A 96 -51.02 -16.98 -22.64
CA PRO A 96 -51.90 -18.16 -22.75
C PRO A 96 -52.41 -18.64 -21.39
N GLY A 97 -53.50 -19.42 -21.39
CA GLY A 97 -54.16 -19.85 -20.17
C GLY A 97 -53.39 -20.94 -19.43
N ASP A 98 -53.08 -22.04 -20.12
CA ASP A 98 -52.30 -23.16 -19.58
C ASP A 98 -51.20 -23.56 -20.57
N ALA A 99 -49.93 -23.38 -20.19
CA ALA A 99 -48.81 -23.68 -21.08
C ALA A 99 -48.72 -25.14 -21.51
N LEU A 100 -49.22 -26.09 -20.69
CA LEU A 100 -49.18 -27.50 -21.03
C LEU A 100 -50.27 -27.87 -22.05
N GLU A 101 -51.48 -27.33 -21.88
CA GLU A 101 -52.60 -27.58 -22.80
C GLU A 101 -52.43 -26.82 -24.12
N ASP A 102 -51.95 -25.57 -24.06
CA ASP A 102 -51.73 -24.72 -25.22
C ASP A 102 -50.41 -25.03 -25.95
N GLY A 103 -49.58 -25.93 -25.41
CA GLY A 103 -48.29 -26.31 -26.00
C GLY A 103 -47.27 -25.16 -26.03
N VAL A 104 -47.29 -24.28 -25.03
CA VAL A 104 -46.48 -23.06 -25.00
C VAL A 104 -45.18 -23.26 -24.24
N PHE A 105 -44.08 -22.90 -24.89
CA PHE A 105 -42.73 -22.98 -24.35
C PHE A 105 -42.11 -21.58 -24.27
N THR A 106 -41.64 -21.21 -23.09
CA THR A 106 -40.89 -19.97 -22.88
C THR A 106 -39.40 -20.27 -22.73
N VAL A 107 -38.56 -19.60 -23.54
CA VAL A 107 -37.11 -19.69 -23.45
C VAL A 107 -36.53 -18.47 -22.75
N ASN A 108 -35.66 -18.70 -21.77
CA ASN A 108 -34.76 -17.68 -21.22
C ASN A 108 -33.33 -18.07 -21.61
N ILE A 109 -32.67 -17.19 -22.34
CA ILE A 109 -31.30 -17.38 -22.79
C ILE A 109 -30.40 -16.63 -21.81
N PRO A 110 -29.72 -17.32 -20.87
CA PRO A 110 -28.74 -16.68 -20.02
C PRO A 110 -27.62 -16.13 -20.90
N THR A 111 -27.21 -14.89 -20.67
CA THR A 111 -26.14 -14.23 -21.44
C THR A 111 -25.07 -13.74 -20.49
N MET A 112 -23.81 -13.80 -20.93
CA MET A 112 -22.66 -13.26 -20.21
C MET A 112 -21.76 -12.51 -21.18
N LEU A 113 -21.23 -11.36 -20.74
CA LEU A 113 -20.17 -10.71 -21.50
C LEU A 113 -18.92 -11.59 -21.47
N GLY A 114 -18.29 -11.76 -22.63
CA GLY A 114 -17.12 -12.61 -22.75
C GLY A 114 -16.80 -13.00 -24.19
N ASP A 115 -15.59 -13.51 -24.38
CA ASP A 115 -15.15 -14.08 -25.65
C ASP A 115 -16.04 -15.26 -26.08
N VAL A 116 -16.22 -15.35 -27.40
CA VAL A 116 -16.91 -16.50 -27.98
C VAL A 116 -15.96 -17.71 -27.94
N PRO A 117 -16.37 -18.83 -27.32
CA PRO A 117 -15.59 -20.06 -27.32
C PRO A 117 -15.18 -20.52 -28.73
N ASP A 118 -14.08 -21.24 -28.86
CA ASP A 118 -13.60 -21.77 -30.16
C ASP A 118 -14.51 -22.89 -30.72
N GLU A 119 -15.30 -23.53 -29.86
CA GLU A 119 -16.11 -24.69 -30.19
C GLU A 119 -17.58 -24.46 -29.81
N THR A 120 -18.48 -25.24 -30.41
CA THR A 120 -19.87 -25.35 -29.95
C THR A 120 -19.93 -25.98 -28.55
N LEU A 121 -20.86 -25.54 -27.71
CA LEU A 121 -21.01 -26.00 -26.33
C LEU A 121 -22.14 -27.04 -26.17
N ILE A 122 -22.75 -27.48 -27.27
CA ILE A 122 -23.94 -28.35 -27.27
C ILE A 122 -23.70 -29.73 -26.61
N ASN A 123 -22.45 -30.23 -26.65
CA ASN A 123 -22.07 -31.58 -26.21
C ASN A 123 -21.14 -31.60 -24.97
N LYS A 124 -20.85 -30.45 -24.33
CA LYS A 124 -19.97 -30.43 -23.15
C LYS A 124 -20.76 -30.81 -21.90
N ASN A 125 -20.35 -31.90 -21.24
CA ASN A 125 -20.96 -32.39 -20.01
C ASN A 125 -20.97 -31.33 -18.90
N ASP A 126 -22.07 -31.32 -18.17
CA ASP A 126 -22.53 -30.48 -17.04
C ASP A 126 -21.46 -30.08 -15.98
N GLU A 127 -20.37 -30.85 -15.79
CA GLU A 127 -19.45 -30.70 -14.64
C GLU A 127 -18.55 -29.43 -14.61
N THR A 128 -18.56 -28.59 -15.65
CA THR A 128 -17.72 -27.36 -15.74
C THR A 128 -18.51 -26.04 -15.77
N ALA A 129 -19.84 -26.07 -15.59
CA ALA A 129 -20.69 -24.88 -15.64
C ALA A 129 -20.44 -23.93 -14.45
N MET A 130 -19.76 -22.81 -14.69
CA MET A 130 -19.54 -21.74 -13.71
C MET A 130 -20.71 -20.75 -13.70
N LYS A 131 -21.33 -20.51 -12.53
CA LYS A 131 -22.34 -19.46 -12.31
C LYS A 131 -21.73 -18.23 -11.61
N LEU A 132 -22.13 -17.05 -12.06
CA LEU A 132 -21.81 -15.76 -11.40
C LEU A 132 -22.60 -15.64 -10.08
N VAL A 133 -21.90 -15.51 -8.94
CA VAL A 133 -22.52 -15.21 -7.63
C VAL A 133 -22.11 -13.79 -7.22
N GLU A 134 -23.07 -12.90 -7.02
CA GLU A 134 -22.82 -11.58 -6.43
C GLU A 134 -22.79 -11.70 -4.91
N GLY A 135 -21.63 -11.42 -4.30
CA GLY A 135 -21.45 -11.35 -2.85
C GLY A 135 -20.42 -10.28 -2.48
N THR A 136 -20.71 -9.48 -1.45
CA THR A 136 -19.85 -8.39 -0.97
C THR A 136 -18.90 -8.87 0.11
N ASP A 137 -17.60 -8.63 -0.05
CA ASP A 137 -16.64 -8.56 1.05
C ASP A 137 -16.01 -7.16 1.18
N ALA A 138 -15.21 -6.98 2.23
CA ALA A 138 -14.79 -5.70 2.79
C ALA A 138 -13.87 -4.83 1.90
N TYR A 139 -13.61 -5.21 0.64
CA TYR A 139 -12.73 -4.47 -0.27
C TYR A 139 -13.26 -4.23 -1.69
N GLY A 140 -14.47 -4.67 -2.03
CA GLY A 140 -15.16 -4.25 -3.26
C GLY A 140 -14.50 -4.72 -4.57
N LEU A 141 -15.09 -5.78 -5.15
CA LEU A 141 -14.81 -6.47 -6.42
C LEU A 141 -13.72 -7.57 -6.40
N GLU A 142 -14.19 -8.82 -6.26
CA GLU A 142 -13.78 -9.96 -7.10
C GLU A 142 -15.03 -10.80 -7.41
N ALA A 143 -15.26 -11.16 -8.68
CA ALA A 143 -16.20 -12.23 -9.01
C ALA A 143 -15.57 -13.56 -8.56
N ARG A 144 -16.16 -14.24 -7.58
CA ARG A 144 -15.75 -15.60 -7.19
C ARG A 144 -16.76 -16.62 -7.70
N TYR A 145 -16.24 -17.66 -8.35
CA TYR A 145 -17.00 -18.80 -8.84
C TYR A 145 -17.17 -19.82 -7.71
N GLU A 146 -18.39 -19.99 -7.19
CA GLU A 146 -18.70 -21.08 -6.26
C GLU A 146 -19.66 -22.10 -6.89
N ARG A 147 -19.43 -23.38 -6.59
CA ARG A 147 -20.31 -24.50 -6.93
C ARG A 147 -21.55 -24.44 -6.04
N ILE A 148 -22.73 -24.24 -6.61
CA ILE A 148 -24.00 -24.52 -5.94
C ILE A 148 -24.83 -25.47 -6.81
N ASP A 149 -25.16 -26.59 -6.20
CA ASP A 149 -26.01 -27.68 -6.70
C ASP A 149 -27.49 -27.22 -6.72
N THR A 150 -27.92 -26.56 -7.79
CA THR A 150 -29.35 -26.22 -8.00
C THR A 150 -30.01 -26.97 -9.16
N GLY A 151 -29.38 -28.00 -9.73
CA GLY A 151 -30.04 -28.91 -10.68
C GLY A 151 -30.61 -28.27 -11.97
N ASP A 152 -30.13 -27.08 -12.36
CA ASP A 152 -30.53 -26.40 -13.61
C ASP A 152 -29.29 -25.65 -14.16
N GLU A 153 -28.34 -26.44 -14.64
CA GLU A 153 -27.07 -25.99 -15.23
C GLU A 153 -27.30 -25.62 -16.70
N ARG A 154 -27.26 -24.32 -17.01
CA ARG A 154 -27.36 -23.82 -18.39
C ARG A 154 -26.14 -22.94 -18.67
N TYR A 155 -25.33 -23.32 -19.65
CA TYR A 155 -24.26 -22.46 -20.17
C TYR A 155 -24.85 -21.10 -20.56
N ALA A 156 -24.30 -20.02 -20.02
CA ALA A 156 -24.63 -18.68 -20.48
C ALA A 156 -24.01 -18.46 -21.86
N LEU A 157 -24.79 -17.91 -22.78
CA LEU A 157 -24.32 -17.52 -24.10
C LEU A 157 -23.34 -16.36 -23.95
N SER A 158 -22.07 -16.58 -24.31
CA SER A 158 -21.08 -15.50 -24.42
C SER A 158 -21.53 -14.51 -25.49
N VAL A 159 -21.66 -13.25 -25.11
CA VAL A 159 -22.09 -12.16 -25.98
C VAL A 159 -21.13 -10.98 -25.85
N ASN A 160 -21.01 -10.18 -26.90
CA ASN A 160 -20.55 -8.80 -26.77
C ASN A 160 -21.72 -7.82 -26.97
N GLY A 161 -21.51 -6.56 -26.63
CA GLY A 161 -22.47 -5.48 -26.72
C GLY A 161 -22.99 -5.19 -28.13
N SER A 162 -22.33 -5.68 -29.19
CA SER A 162 -22.77 -5.52 -30.57
C SER A 162 -23.54 -6.72 -31.14
N ASP A 163 -23.65 -7.80 -30.35
CA ASP A 163 -24.16 -9.07 -30.87
C ASP A 163 -25.65 -9.06 -31.16
N THR A 164 -25.99 -9.76 -32.25
CA THR A 164 -27.33 -10.27 -32.51
C THR A 164 -27.36 -11.75 -32.12
N ILE A 165 -28.30 -12.11 -31.25
CA ILE A 165 -28.56 -13.50 -30.85
C ILE A 165 -29.49 -14.11 -31.89
N TYR A 166 -29.13 -15.29 -32.39
CA TYR A 166 -29.96 -16.12 -33.24
C TYR A 166 -30.40 -17.33 -32.44
N VAL A 167 -31.70 -17.63 -32.51
CA VAL A 167 -32.35 -18.72 -31.81
C VAL A 167 -32.93 -19.67 -32.85
N GLY A 168 -32.63 -20.96 -32.72
CA GLY A 168 -33.10 -22.02 -33.61
C GLY A 168 -33.86 -23.08 -32.84
N PHE A 169 -35.04 -23.46 -33.32
CA PHE A 169 -35.80 -24.60 -32.84
C PHE A 169 -36.03 -25.59 -33.99
N LYS A 170 -35.64 -26.84 -33.78
CA LYS A 170 -35.80 -27.92 -34.76
C LYS A 170 -37.09 -28.68 -34.47
N TYR A 171 -37.95 -28.85 -35.47
CA TYR A 171 -39.17 -29.65 -35.34
C TYR A 171 -39.37 -30.55 -36.56
N THR A 172 -40.16 -31.60 -36.38
CA THR A 172 -40.57 -32.50 -37.46
C THR A 172 -42.04 -32.25 -37.75
N ASP A 173 -42.40 -32.05 -39.01
CA ASP A 173 -43.80 -31.91 -39.41
C ASP A 173 -44.54 -33.26 -39.47
N TRP A 174 -45.82 -33.22 -39.83
CA TRP A 174 -46.67 -34.42 -39.93
C TRP A 174 -46.21 -35.39 -41.02
N ASP A 175 -45.42 -34.93 -41.99
CA ASP A 175 -44.86 -35.73 -43.09
C ASP A 175 -43.49 -36.33 -42.74
N GLY A 176 -43.00 -36.13 -41.51
CA GLY A 176 -41.70 -36.63 -41.06
C GLY A 176 -40.51 -35.80 -41.53
N VAL A 177 -40.75 -34.63 -42.14
CA VAL A 177 -39.70 -33.74 -42.65
C VAL A 177 -39.23 -32.80 -41.54
N GLU A 178 -37.91 -32.65 -41.41
CA GLU A 178 -37.30 -31.76 -40.42
C GLU A 178 -37.28 -30.30 -40.91
N HIS A 179 -37.66 -29.38 -40.02
CA HIS A 179 -37.70 -27.94 -40.25
C HIS A 179 -37.03 -27.18 -39.11
N TRP A 180 -36.62 -25.94 -39.40
CA TRP A 180 -36.07 -25.00 -38.41
C TRP A 180 -36.95 -23.75 -38.30
N LEU A 181 -37.34 -23.40 -37.09
CA LEU A 181 -37.86 -22.08 -36.75
C LEU A 181 -36.70 -21.23 -36.23
N THR A 182 -36.45 -20.11 -36.89
CA THR A 182 -35.39 -19.18 -36.52
C THR A 182 -35.97 -17.84 -36.08
N LYS A 183 -35.39 -17.27 -35.02
CA LYS A 183 -35.63 -15.88 -34.60
C LYS A 183 -34.30 -15.22 -34.28
N ASN A 184 -34.23 -13.91 -34.42
CA ASN A 184 -33.08 -13.14 -34.01
C ASN A 184 -33.50 -11.98 -33.09
N TYR A 185 -32.58 -11.59 -32.22
CA TYR A 185 -32.77 -10.52 -31.26
C TYR A 185 -31.48 -9.72 -31.11
N LYS A 186 -31.57 -8.40 -31.25
CA LYS A 186 -30.43 -7.50 -31.02
C LYS A 186 -30.38 -7.12 -29.56
N LEU A 187 -29.20 -7.26 -28.94
CA LEU A 187 -29.01 -6.92 -27.54
C LEU A 187 -29.33 -5.45 -27.25
N GLN A 188 -29.85 -5.21 -26.06
CA GLN A 188 -30.17 -3.89 -25.54
C GLN A 188 -29.72 -3.80 -24.07
N SER A 189 -29.19 -2.64 -23.68
CA SER A 189 -28.84 -2.33 -22.30
C SER A 189 -29.18 -0.88 -21.98
N GLU A 190 -29.62 -0.63 -20.75
CA GLU A 190 -29.71 0.74 -20.24
C GLU A 190 -28.36 1.17 -19.70
N SER A 191 -28.02 2.45 -19.91
CA SER A 191 -26.81 3.02 -19.35
C SER A 191 -27.05 3.62 -17.97
N GLN A 192 -26.00 3.59 -17.13
CA GLN A 192 -25.96 4.36 -15.89
C GLN A 192 -24.68 5.19 -15.84
N PHE A 193 -24.81 6.49 -15.62
CA PHE A 193 -23.68 7.39 -15.39
C PHE A 193 -23.66 7.92 -13.95
N LYS A 194 -22.49 7.87 -13.31
CA LYS A 194 -22.28 8.34 -11.93
C LYS A 194 -20.99 9.16 -11.81
N VAL A 195 -21.04 10.18 -10.94
CA VAL A 195 -19.87 10.96 -10.49
C VAL A 195 -19.75 10.78 -8.98
N MET A 196 -18.61 10.27 -8.52
CA MET A 196 -18.45 9.71 -7.18
C MET A 196 -17.11 10.06 -6.54
N ASP A 197 -17.00 9.72 -5.26
CA ASP A 197 -15.77 9.80 -4.48
C ASP A 197 -14.75 8.72 -4.89
N ARG A 198 -13.56 8.76 -4.28
CA ARG A 198 -12.44 7.85 -4.61
C ARG A 198 -12.77 6.36 -4.49
N ARG A 199 -13.74 6.00 -3.64
CA ARG A 199 -14.14 4.61 -3.40
C ARG A 199 -15.26 4.14 -4.33
N TYR A 200 -15.79 5.01 -5.18
CA TYR A 200 -16.97 4.71 -6.01
C TYR A 200 -18.20 4.32 -5.16
N GLU A 201 -18.28 4.83 -3.92
CA GLU A 201 -19.35 4.49 -2.96
C GLU A 201 -20.41 5.58 -2.90
N LYS A 202 -19.99 6.86 -2.92
CA LYS A 202 -20.87 8.00 -2.69
C LYS A 202 -20.88 8.94 -3.89
N ARG A 203 -22.09 9.34 -4.32
CA ARG A 203 -22.26 10.38 -5.33
C ARG A 203 -21.79 11.74 -4.79
N LEU A 204 -21.05 12.48 -5.61
CA LEU A 204 -20.60 13.82 -5.26
C LEU A 204 -21.68 14.86 -5.59
N THR A 205 -21.89 15.78 -4.66
CA THR A 205 -22.68 17.02 -4.88
C THR A 205 -21.79 18.24 -5.05
N GLY A 206 -20.55 18.16 -4.58
CA GLY A 206 -19.54 19.21 -4.74
C GLY A 206 -18.14 18.73 -4.40
N ILE A 207 -17.14 19.57 -4.67
CA ILE A 207 -15.72 19.25 -4.53
C ILE A 207 -14.87 20.50 -4.23
N TYR A 208 -13.75 20.33 -3.53
CA TYR A 208 -12.74 21.37 -3.36
C TYR A 208 -11.70 21.33 -4.48
N VAL A 209 -11.18 22.50 -4.85
CA VAL A 209 -10.19 22.60 -5.92
C VAL A 209 -8.92 21.81 -5.56
N GLY A 210 -8.47 20.95 -6.48
CA GLY A 210 -7.32 20.09 -6.29
C GLY A 210 -7.63 18.68 -5.75
N GLU A 211 -8.87 18.40 -5.34
CA GLU A 211 -9.35 17.04 -5.13
C GLU A 211 -9.60 16.32 -6.47
N THR A 212 -9.75 15.00 -6.44
CA THR A 212 -9.97 14.18 -7.65
C THR A 212 -11.42 13.72 -7.73
N ILE A 213 -12.00 13.88 -8.91
CA ILE A 213 -13.37 13.44 -9.26
C ILE A 213 -13.27 12.08 -9.94
N TYR A 214 -14.08 11.13 -9.53
CA TYR A 214 -14.15 9.79 -10.11
C TYR A 214 -15.48 9.60 -10.84
N MET A 215 -15.44 8.94 -11.99
CA MET A 215 -16.58 8.79 -12.89
C MET A 215 -16.74 7.33 -13.27
N GLU A 216 -17.98 6.86 -13.31
CA GLU A 216 -18.34 5.50 -13.70
C GLU A 216 -19.46 5.53 -14.72
N VAL A 217 -19.28 4.81 -15.83
CA VAL A 217 -20.33 4.49 -16.80
C VAL A 217 -20.52 2.98 -16.77
N LYS A 218 -21.72 2.51 -16.43
CA LYS A 218 -22.13 1.12 -16.66
C LYS A 218 -22.90 1.08 -17.98
N ASN A 219 -22.36 0.43 -19.01
CA ASN A 219 -23.05 0.23 -20.28
C ASN A 219 -22.50 -1.02 -20.99
N LYS A 220 -23.22 -2.13 -20.86
CA LYS A 220 -22.82 -3.42 -21.44
C LYS A 220 -22.79 -3.43 -22.97
N MET A 221 -23.48 -2.49 -23.63
CA MET A 221 -23.46 -2.39 -25.09
C MET A 221 -22.14 -1.84 -25.66
N LEU A 222 -21.29 -1.26 -24.80
CA LEU A 222 -20.00 -0.68 -25.20
C LEU A 222 -18.83 -1.65 -25.06
N ASP A 223 -19.04 -2.82 -24.46
CA ASP A 223 -18.08 -3.93 -24.49
C ASP A 223 -18.22 -4.65 -25.84
N ILE A 224 -17.38 -4.30 -26.81
CA ILE A 224 -17.47 -4.77 -28.19
C ILE A 224 -16.21 -5.51 -28.64
N SER A 225 -15.15 -5.50 -27.83
CA SER A 225 -13.88 -6.13 -28.15
C SER A 225 -13.39 -7.05 -27.02
N PRO A 226 -12.45 -7.98 -27.30
CA PRO A 226 -11.80 -8.79 -26.27
C PRO A 226 -10.91 -7.97 -25.31
N ASP A 227 -10.46 -6.80 -25.77
CA ASP A 227 -9.62 -5.89 -25.01
C ASP A 227 -10.49 -4.90 -24.22
N ARG A 228 -9.89 -4.26 -23.21
CA ARG A 228 -10.56 -3.20 -22.43
C ARG A 228 -11.00 -2.04 -23.32
N ASP A 229 -12.31 -1.85 -23.40
CA ASP A 229 -12.91 -0.80 -24.21
C ASP A 229 -12.85 0.59 -23.56
N LYS A 230 -13.13 1.61 -24.36
CA LYS A 230 -13.08 3.02 -23.95
C LYS A 230 -14.39 3.75 -24.25
N VAL A 231 -14.79 4.63 -23.34
CA VAL A 231 -15.95 5.52 -23.52
C VAL A 231 -15.57 6.96 -23.21
N LYS A 232 -16.11 7.89 -23.99
CA LYS A 232 -15.85 9.32 -23.84
C LYS A 232 -17.02 10.01 -23.16
N ILE A 233 -16.73 10.87 -22.19
CA ILE A 233 -17.69 11.79 -21.60
C ILE A 233 -17.25 13.24 -21.83
N GLN A 234 -18.21 14.16 -21.76
CA GLN A 234 -17.95 15.59 -21.86
C GLN A 234 -18.02 16.23 -20.48
N VAL A 235 -17.01 17.03 -20.15
CA VAL A 235 -16.93 17.83 -18.94
C VAL A 235 -16.92 19.30 -19.34
N ARG A 236 -17.78 20.11 -18.72
CA ARG A 236 -17.87 21.55 -18.98
C ARG A 236 -17.83 22.31 -17.66
N THR A 237 -17.07 23.39 -17.62
CA THR A 237 -17.00 24.28 -16.45
C THR A 237 -17.76 25.58 -16.71
N ASN A 238 -18.05 26.32 -15.64
CA ASN A 238 -18.67 27.65 -15.71
C ASN A 238 -17.83 28.67 -16.50
N LEU A 239 -16.52 28.44 -16.60
CA LEU A 239 -15.57 29.20 -17.42
C LEU A 239 -15.75 29.00 -18.94
N GLY A 240 -16.67 28.13 -19.36
CA GLY A 240 -16.90 27.80 -20.76
C GLY A 240 -15.96 26.75 -21.33
N GLN A 241 -14.93 26.33 -20.58
CA GLN A 241 -14.02 25.25 -20.97
C GLN A 241 -14.80 23.94 -21.16
N LYS A 242 -14.51 23.24 -22.25
CA LYS A 242 -15.00 21.88 -22.53
C LYS A 242 -13.81 20.94 -22.58
N MET A 243 -13.94 19.79 -21.94
CA MET A 243 -12.94 18.74 -21.91
C MET A 243 -13.62 17.41 -22.21
N THR A 244 -12.97 16.60 -23.05
CA THR A 244 -13.37 15.19 -23.23
C THR A 244 -12.54 14.34 -22.29
N VAL A 245 -13.19 13.55 -21.44
CA VAL A 245 -12.50 12.58 -20.57
C VAL A 245 -12.78 11.19 -21.10
N GLU A 246 -11.71 10.42 -21.27
CA GLU A 246 -11.78 9.01 -21.67
C GLU A 246 -11.82 8.14 -20.42
N LEU A 247 -12.84 7.29 -20.33
CA LEU A 247 -13.00 6.28 -19.30
C LEU A 247 -12.62 4.94 -19.93
N MET A 248 -11.95 4.10 -19.15
CA MET A 248 -11.51 2.79 -19.58
C MET A 248 -12.26 1.73 -18.80
N GLU A 249 -12.58 0.64 -19.47
CA GLU A 249 -13.21 -0.51 -18.84
C GLU A 249 -12.39 -1.04 -17.65
N THR A 250 -13.03 -1.52 -16.59
CA THR A 250 -12.31 -1.94 -15.36
C THR A 250 -11.44 -3.17 -15.58
N PHE A 251 -12.00 -4.18 -16.25
CA PHE A 251 -11.35 -5.37 -16.78
C PHE A 251 -12.04 -5.71 -18.10
N GLU A 252 -11.46 -6.63 -18.86
CA GLU A 252 -12.06 -7.18 -20.07
C GLU A 252 -13.50 -7.67 -19.76
N HIS A 253 -14.46 -7.34 -20.62
CA HIS A 253 -15.83 -7.83 -20.57
C HIS A 253 -16.65 -7.50 -19.31
N THR A 254 -16.35 -6.39 -18.65
CA THR A 254 -17.13 -5.93 -17.49
C THR A 254 -18.31 -5.04 -17.88
N GLY A 255 -18.22 -4.30 -18.99
CA GLY A 255 -19.15 -3.24 -19.36
C GLY A 255 -19.19 -2.07 -18.35
N VAL A 256 -18.18 -1.98 -17.45
CA VAL A 256 -18.04 -0.95 -16.43
C VAL A 256 -16.80 -0.12 -16.73
N PHE A 257 -16.99 1.15 -17.03
CA PHE A 257 -15.94 2.07 -17.44
C PHE A 257 -15.68 3.08 -16.34
N ARG A 258 -14.40 3.26 -15.98
CA ARG A 258 -13.97 4.17 -14.93
C ARG A 258 -12.95 5.17 -15.44
N GLY A 259 -13.00 6.38 -14.90
CA GLY A 259 -12.06 7.44 -15.21
C GLY A 259 -12.04 8.51 -14.12
N LEU A 260 -11.07 9.41 -14.21
CA LEU A 260 -10.89 10.47 -13.23
C LEU A 260 -10.56 11.80 -13.89
N VAL A 261 -10.88 12.89 -13.21
CA VAL A 261 -10.45 14.23 -13.59
C VAL A 261 -10.13 15.03 -12.34
N ARG A 262 -9.13 15.91 -12.44
CA ARG A 262 -8.67 16.73 -11.32
C ARG A 262 -8.85 18.21 -11.64
N PRO A 263 -9.86 18.90 -11.06
CA PRO A 263 -10.05 20.32 -11.25
C PRO A 263 -8.90 21.14 -10.66
N GLN A 264 -8.44 22.14 -11.42
CA GLN A 264 -7.43 23.12 -11.03
C GLN A 264 -8.02 24.52 -11.02
N TYR A 265 -7.47 25.40 -10.19
CA TYR A 265 -7.89 26.79 -10.16
C TYR A 265 -7.33 27.52 -11.39
N LYS A 266 -8.16 28.33 -12.05
CA LYS A 266 -7.69 29.22 -13.12
C LYS A 266 -6.94 30.41 -12.53
N ASP A 267 -5.61 30.36 -12.55
CA ASP A 267 -4.77 31.53 -12.23
C ASP A 267 -4.81 32.50 -13.41
N THR A 268 -5.18 33.76 -13.18
CA THR A 268 -5.29 34.79 -14.23
C THR A 268 -3.94 35.12 -14.87
N ASN A 269 -2.82 34.71 -14.25
CA ASN A 269 -1.47 35.04 -14.69
C ASN A 269 -0.67 33.87 -15.30
N LYS A 270 -1.30 32.70 -15.54
CA LYS A 270 -0.63 31.55 -16.17
C LYS A 270 -1.46 31.04 -17.35
N GLU A 271 -0.80 30.81 -18.48
CA GLU A 271 -1.42 30.09 -19.60
C GLU A 271 -1.75 28.66 -19.16
N GLY A 272 -2.98 28.24 -19.44
CA GLY A 272 -3.46 26.92 -19.07
C GLY A 272 -2.74 25.83 -19.85
N LYS A 273 -2.33 24.76 -19.19
CA LYS A 273 -1.81 23.55 -19.83
C LYS A 273 -2.94 22.79 -20.51
N GLU A 274 -2.65 22.30 -21.71
CA GLU A 274 -3.56 21.46 -22.48
C GLU A 274 -3.84 20.16 -21.72
N GLY A 275 -5.12 19.77 -21.61
CA GLY A 275 -5.54 18.58 -20.85
C GLY A 275 -5.87 18.79 -19.37
N GLU A 276 -5.75 20.01 -18.83
CA GLU A 276 -6.16 20.33 -17.45
C GLU A 276 -7.56 20.97 -17.38
N LEU A 277 -8.33 20.63 -16.34
CA LEU A 277 -9.70 21.14 -16.14
C LEU A 277 -9.66 22.35 -15.20
N TYR A 278 -9.88 23.54 -15.72
CA TYR A 278 -9.87 24.78 -14.95
C TYR A 278 -11.24 25.14 -14.41
N VAL A 279 -11.29 25.54 -13.14
CA VAL A 279 -12.49 25.93 -12.40
C VAL A 279 -12.27 27.20 -11.59
N GLU A 280 -13.38 27.84 -11.20
CA GLU A 280 -13.41 28.94 -10.23
C GLU A 280 -14.10 28.49 -8.93
N TYR A 281 -13.79 29.17 -7.83
CA TYR A 281 -14.46 28.96 -6.56
C TYR A 281 -15.93 29.37 -6.63
N GLY A 282 -16.82 28.51 -6.10
CA GLY A 282 -18.26 28.68 -6.26
C GLY A 282 -18.77 28.38 -7.67
N GLY A 283 -17.90 27.91 -8.57
CA GLY A 283 -18.26 27.50 -9.92
C GLY A 283 -18.99 26.16 -9.94
N MET A 284 -19.39 25.73 -11.13
CA MET A 284 -20.05 24.43 -11.35
C MET A 284 -19.29 23.63 -12.39
N ILE A 285 -19.17 22.32 -12.17
CA ILE A 285 -18.69 21.37 -13.17
C ILE A 285 -19.89 20.52 -13.62
N LYS A 286 -20.10 20.50 -14.94
CA LYS A 286 -21.15 19.74 -15.59
C LYS A 286 -20.54 18.57 -16.34
N PHE A 287 -20.94 17.37 -15.97
CA PHE A 287 -20.61 16.13 -16.65
C PHE A 287 -21.78 15.73 -17.55
N THR A 288 -21.48 15.28 -18.76
CA THR A 288 -22.48 14.87 -19.75
C THR A 288 -22.01 13.58 -20.39
N TYR A 289 -22.83 12.54 -20.21
CA TYR A 289 -22.71 11.29 -20.93
C TYR A 289 -23.90 11.17 -21.90
N SER A 290 -23.63 10.75 -23.12
CA SER A 290 -24.66 10.58 -24.16
C SER A 290 -24.58 9.15 -24.66
N SER A 291 -25.62 8.36 -24.40
CA SER A 291 -25.78 7.01 -24.92
C SER A 291 -26.83 6.99 -26.01
N VAL A 292 -26.70 6.09 -26.97
CA VAL A 292 -27.75 5.82 -27.95
C VAL A 292 -28.70 4.79 -27.33
N SER A 293 -29.95 5.17 -27.10
CA SER A 293 -31.00 4.27 -26.62
C SER A 293 -31.95 3.92 -27.77
N PHE A 294 -32.29 2.64 -27.88
CA PHE A 294 -33.37 2.18 -28.75
C PHE A 294 -34.70 2.33 -28.00
N LYS A 295 -35.55 3.27 -28.41
CA LYS A 295 -36.93 3.33 -27.89
C LYS A 295 -37.74 2.18 -28.48
N SER A 296 -38.27 1.32 -27.61
CA SER A 296 -39.43 0.49 -27.95
C SER A 296 -40.63 1.41 -28.23
N LYS A 297 -41.24 1.29 -29.42
CA LYS A 297 -42.48 2.03 -29.74
C LYS A 297 -43.60 1.55 -28.80
N LYS A 298 -44.29 2.50 -28.17
CA LYS A 298 -45.73 2.33 -27.92
C LYS A 298 -46.40 2.12 -29.28
N THR A 299 -46.84 0.90 -29.58
CA THR A 299 -47.75 0.65 -30.70
C THR A 299 -48.75 -0.42 -30.30
N SER A 300 -49.93 0.05 -29.87
CA SER A 300 -51.16 -0.63 -30.23
C SER A 300 -51.38 -0.41 -31.73
N SER A 301 -51.89 -1.47 -32.36
CA SER A 301 -52.52 -1.57 -33.68
C SER A 301 -51.68 -1.32 -34.95
N ILE A 302 -51.33 -2.45 -35.57
CA ILE A 302 -51.29 -2.70 -37.02
C ILE A 302 -50.13 -2.05 -37.80
N MET A 303 -49.37 -2.90 -38.51
CA MET A 303 -48.23 -2.58 -39.38
C MET A 303 -48.33 -1.22 -40.09
N LYS A 304 -47.28 -0.39 -39.94
CA LYS A 304 -46.55 0.20 -41.09
C LYS A 304 -45.27 0.95 -40.68
N ASN A 305 -44.22 0.62 -41.44
CA ASN A 305 -43.02 1.38 -41.75
C ASN A 305 -41.91 1.47 -40.67
N ILE A 306 -40.84 0.75 -40.99
CA ILE A 306 -39.47 0.87 -40.49
C ILE A 306 -38.98 2.30 -40.78
N ARG A 307 -38.78 3.07 -39.72
CA ARG A 307 -37.81 4.16 -39.67
C ARG A 307 -37.16 4.08 -38.30
N ASP A 308 -35.85 3.82 -38.31
CA ASP A 308 -34.97 3.91 -37.16
C ASP A 308 -35.18 5.26 -36.48
N ASN A 309 -35.63 5.21 -35.23
CA ASN A 309 -35.69 6.39 -34.37
C ASN A 309 -34.81 6.11 -33.17
N THR A 310 -33.49 6.21 -33.38
CA THR A 310 -32.50 6.21 -32.30
C THR A 310 -32.70 7.46 -31.46
N SER A 311 -33.09 7.30 -30.19
CA SER A 311 -33.14 8.43 -29.27
C SER A 311 -31.84 8.46 -28.47
N THR A 312 -31.08 9.53 -28.58
CA THR A 312 -29.94 9.76 -27.70
C THR A 312 -30.44 10.01 -26.28
N ASN A 313 -30.11 9.12 -25.35
CA ASN A 313 -30.31 9.34 -23.93
C ASN A 313 -29.12 10.17 -23.40
N ARG A 314 -29.42 11.28 -22.73
CA ARG A 314 -28.40 12.23 -22.27
C ARG A 314 -28.49 12.37 -20.76
N GLU A 315 -27.49 11.86 -20.07
CA GLU A 315 -27.36 11.92 -18.61
C GLU A 315 -26.45 13.10 -18.25
N GLU A 316 -26.95 14.01 -17.41
CA GLU A 316 -26.21 15.20 -16.96
C GLU A 316 -26.09 15.22 -15.44
N ILE A 317 -24.86 15.29 -14.93
CA ILE A 317 -24.58 15.44 -13.50
C ILE A 317 -23.85 16.76 -13.29
N ARG A 318 -24.27 17.52 -12.29
CA ARG A 318 -23.66 18.79 -11.91
C ARG A 318 -23.15 18.70 -10.48
N ILE A 319 -21.93 19.18 -10.27
CA ILE A 319 -21.36 19.31 -8.92
C ILE A 319 -20.87 20.75 -8.71
N GLU A 320 -20.95 21.21 -7.47
CA GLU A 320 -20.45 22.51 -7.04
C GLU A 320 -18.95 22.48 -6.78
N VAL A 321 -18.23 23.54 -7.15
CA VAL A 321 -16.88 23.79 -6.67
C VAL A 321 -17.00 24.65 -5.44
N TYR A 322 -16.76 24.09 -4.25
CA TYR A 322 -16.96 24.82 -3.00
C TYR A 322 -16.11 26.09 -2.92
N LYS A 323 -16.66 27.14 -2.30
CA LYS A 323 -15.91 28.38 -2.05
C LYS A 323 -14.89 28.12 -0.94
N GLY A 324 -13.62 28.45 -1.22
CA GLY A 324 -12.52 28.23 -0.29
C GLY A 324 -11.92 26.83 -0.37
N ALA A 325 -11.27 26.42 0.71
CA ALA A 325 -10.81 25.05 0.92
C ALA A 325 -11.55 24.49 2.13
N ASP A 326 -11.63 23.17 2.27
CA ASP A 326 -12.12 22.47 3.47
C ASP A 326 -11.30 22.72 4.74
N GLY A 327 -10.37 23.67 4.70
CA GLY A 327 -9.37 23.89 5.74
C GLY A 327 -8.36 22.75 5.83
N MET A 328 -8.41 21.75 4.96
CA MET A 328 -7.45 20.66 4.97
C MET A 328 -6.16 21.12 4.29
N ILE A 329 -5.07 20.90 5.01
CA ILE A 329 -3.77 21.48 4.70
C ILE A 329 -3.25 21.03 3.32
N THR A 330 -3.72 19.89 2.81
CA THR A 330 -3.44 19.36 1.46
C THR A 330 -3.80 20.29 0.30
N ALA A 331 -4.79 21.17 0.45
CA ALA A 331 -5.15 22.14 -0.59
C ALA A 331 -4.12 23.28 -0.71
N PHE A 332 -3.51 23.66 0.41
CA PHE A 332 -2.51 24.74 0.49
C PHE A 332 -1.13 24.26 0.05
N THR A 333 -0.78 23.00 0.34
CA THR A 333 0.55 22.46 0.00
C THR A 333 0.82 22.27 -1.49
N LYS A 334 -0.21 22.30 -2.33
CA LYS A 334 -0.10 22.08 -3.79
C LYS A 334 -0.03 23.36 -4.61
N ARG A 335 0.01 24.52 -3.95
CA ARG A 335 0.03 25.86 -4.61
C ARG A 335 1.32 26.63 -4.45
N PHE A 336 2.32 26.07 -3.76
CA PHE A 336 3.59 26.78 -3.57
C PHE A 336 4.28 27.00 -4.91
N LYS A 337 4.70 28.25 -5.16
CA LYS A 337 5.52 28.60 -6.33
C LYS A 337 6.92 27.98 -6.24
N ASP A 338 7.39 27.76 -5.02
CA ASP A 338 8.69 27.18 -4.70
C ASP A 338 8.53 25.70 -4.26
N PRO A 339 9.07 24.74 -5.02
CA PRO A 339 9.12 23.33 -4.66
C PRO A 339 9.69 23.06 -3.27
N ASP A 340 10.71 23.80 -2.84
CA ASP A 340 11.38 23.58 -1.56
C ASP A 340 10.45 23.93 -0.39
N ILE A 341 9.71 25.03 -0.51
CA ILE A 341 8.70 25.43 0.49
C ILE A 341 7.56 24.40 0.53
N ALA A 342 7.18 23.84 -0.62
CA ALA A 342 6.15 22.80 -0.69
C ALA A 342 6.54 21.56 0.10
N VAL A 343 7.76 21.06 -0.15
CA VAL A 343 8.31 19.88 0.51
C VAL A 343 8.49 20.13 2.01
N GLN A 344 9.09 21.25 2.39
CA GLN A 344 9.28 21.60 3.80
C GLN A 344 7.95 21.69 4.55
N THR A 345 6.92 22.28 3.94
CA THR A 345 5.59 22.36 4.55
C THR A 345 4.98 20.96 4.72
N GLN A 346 5.03 20.12 3.69
CA GLN A 346 4.53 18.73 3.77
C GLN A 346 5.25 17.93 4.86
N PHE A 347 6.55 18.17 5.06
CA PHE A 347 7.34 17.49 6.08
C PHE A 347 6.96 17.93 7.48
N VAL A 348 6.85 19.24 7.72
CA VAL A 348 6.42 19.77 9.03
C VAL A 348 5.02 19.26 9.39
N ILE A 349 4.12 19.14 8.42
CA ILE A 349 2.79 18.56 8.66
C ILE A 349 2.88 17.07 8.97
N ALA A 350 3.71 16.32 8.24
CA ALA A 350 3.91 14.90 8.52
C ALA A 350 4.50 14.68 9.92
N GLU A 351 5.48 15.48 10.33
CA GLU A 351 6.03 15.49 11.69
C GLU A 351 4.95 15.79 12.73
N ALA A 352 4.10 16.79 12.49
CA ALA A 352 2.98 17.11 13.38
C ALA A 352 2.01 15.94 13.51
N TYR A 353 1.68 15.24 12.42
CA TYR A 353 0.86 14.02 12.48
C TYR A 353 1.53 12.91 13.28
N PHE A 354 2.83 12.71 13.15
CA PHE A 354 3.55 11.71 13.94
C PHE A 354 3.61 12.06 15.42
N GLU A 355 3.78 13.35 15.76
CA GLU A 355 3.72 13.79 17.16
C GLU A 355 2.31 13.66 17.75
N LEU A 356 1.26 14.01 17.00
CA LEU A 356 -0.13 13.73 17.40
C LEU A 356 -0.36 12.25 17.63
N ALA A 357 0.12 11.40 16.72
CA ALA A 357 0.03 9.95 16.86
C ALA A 357 0.74 9.46 18.13
N LYS A 358 1.92 10.00 18.48
CA LYS A 358 2.59 9.69 19.75
C LYS A 358 1.73 10.08 20.96
N LYS A 359 1.13 11.26 20.96
CA LYS A 359 0.24 11.71 22.06
C LYS A 359 -1.02 10.84 22.15
N HIS A 360 -1.68 10.57 21.04
CA HIS A 360 -2.87 9.72 21.00
C HIS A 360 -2.58 8.27 21.37
N ARG A 361 -1.38 7.78 21.09
CA ARG A 361 -0.92 6.48 21.57
C ARG A 361 -0.80 6.43 23.09
N ILE A 362 -0.24 7.46 23.73
CA ILE A 362 -0.20 7.56 25.20
C ILE A 362 -1.63 7.56 25.77
N LEU A 363 -2.58 8.18 25.07
CA LEU A 363 -4.00 8.21 25.41
C LEU A 363 -4.77 6.95 24.97
N LYS A 364 -4.11 5.92 24.43
CA LYS A 364 -4.68 4.66 23.95
C LYS A 364 -5.76 4.80 22.85
N LYS A 365 -5.77 5.90 22.07
CA LYS A 365 -6.71 6.15 20.97
C LYS A 365 -6.21 5.59 19.63
N MET A 366 -6.18 4.26 19.47
CA MET A 366 -5.50 3.60 18.34
C MET A 366 -6.08 3.91 16.95
N ASP A 367 -7.38 4.21 16.85
CA ASP A 367 -8.00 4.59 15.57
C ASP A 367 -7.50 5.94 15.03
N LEU A 368 -7.18 6.87 15.93
CA LEU A 368 -6.59 8.17 15.57
C LEU A 368 -5.13 7.99 15.20
N VAL A 369 -4.37 7.21 15.99
CA VAL A 369 -2.97 6.88 15.71
C VAL A 369 -2.81 6.30 14.30
N THR A 370 -3.66 5.34 13.94
CA THR A 370 -3.62 4.70 12.62
C THR A 370 -3.88 5.70 11.49
N ARG A 371 -4.89 6.58 11.68
CA ARG A 371 -5.23 7.62 10.70
C ARG A 371 -4.13 8.66 10.54
N GLU A 372 -3.61 9.19 11.65
CA GLU A 372 -2.58 10.23 11.66
C GLU A 372 -1.28 9.72 11.04
N ILE A 373 -0.86 8.49 11.37
CA ILE A 373 0.33 7.91 10.75
C ILE A 373 0.10 7.67 9.25
N ALA A 374 -1.07 7.19 8.83
CA ALA A 374 -1.38 7.02 7.42
C ALA A 374 -1.37 8.36 6.66
N GLN A 375 -1.85 9.44 7.28
CA GLN A 375 -1.82 10.79 6.71
C GLN A 375 -0.39 11.33 6.61
N GLY A 376 0.39 11.29 7.69
CA GLY A 376 1.78 11.74 7.69
C GLY A 376 2.64 10.97 6.69
N LYS A 377 2.48 9.64 6.62
CA LYS A 377 3.18 8.80 5.64
C LYS A 377 2.82 9.17 4.20
N ARG A 378 1.53 9.37 3.91
CA ARG A 378 1.08 9.79 2.58
C ARG A 378 1.71 11.12 2.17
N LEU A 379 1.77 12.09 3.08
CA LEU A 379 2.37 13.39 2.79
C LEU A 379 3.87 13.28 2.46
N LEU A 380 4.62 12.45 3.21
CA LEU A 380 6.03 12.20 2.91
C LEU A 380 6.22 11.50 1.56
N GLU A 381 5.41 10.47 1.27
CA GLU A 381 5.48 9.73 0.00
C GLU A 381 5.09 10.59 -1.20
N GLU A 382 4.06 11.44 -1.08
CA GLU A 382 3.68 12.41 -2.11
C GLU A 382 4.79 13.45 -2.33
N ALA A 383 5.37 14.00 -1.26
CA ALA A 383 6.48 14.94 -1.34
C ALA A 383 7.69 14.34 -2.08
N ILE A 384 8.04 13.10 -1.72
CA ILE A 384 9.11 12.31 -2.35
C ILE A 384 8.85 12.09 -3.84
N ARG A 385 7.61 11.76 -4.21
CA ARG A 385 7.25 11.44 -5.59
C ARG A 385 7.19 12.69 -6.47
N ASP A 386 6.58 13.75 -5.95
CA ASP A 386 6.32 14.96 -6.70
C ASP A 386 7.59 15.84 -6.80
N PHE A 387 8.55 15.67 -5.88
CA PHE A 387 9.81 16.42 -5.83
C PHE A 387 11.03 15.50 -5.60
N PRO A 388 11.38 14.63 -6.57
CA PRO A 388 12.42 13.62 -6.40
C PRO A 388 13.82 14.21 -6.13
N ASP A 389 14.14 15.35 -6.74
CA ASP A 389 15.47 15.98 -6.70
C ASP A 389 15.61 17.04 -5.60
N SER A 390 14.63 17.14 -4.68
CA SER A 390 14.69 18.13 -3.60
C SER A 390 15.83 17.84 -2.62
N LYS A 391 16.50 18.90 -2.14
CA LYS A 391 17.53 18.81 -1.09
C LYS A 391 17.01 18.17 0.21
N TYR A 392 15.71 18.14 0.41
CA TYR A 392 15.06 17.54 1.58
C TYR A 392 14.87 16.02 1.46
N ARG A 393 15.29 15.37 0.36
CA ARG A 393 15.07 13.94 0.17
C ARG A 393 15.64 13.09 1.31
N ALA A 394 16.86 13.40 1.75
CA ALA A 394 17.49 12.72 2.88
C ALA A 394 16.71 12.87 4.20
N GLN A 395 16.07 14.02 4.43
CA GLN A 395 15.21 14.26 5.59
C GLN A 395 13.95 13.39 5.52
N ALA A 396 13.27 13.33 4.38
CA ALA A 396 12.08 12.49 4.22
C ALA A 396 12.39 11.01 4.42
N ASP A 397 13.45 10.52 3.79
CA ASP A 397 13.88 9.12 3.93
C ASP A 397 14.23 8.82 5.39
N TYR A 398 14.84 9.77 6.11
CA TYR A 398 15.12 9.66 7.54
C TYR A 398 13.84 9.60 8.39
N LEU A 399 12.86 10.47 8.15
CA LEU A 399 11.57 10.46 8.87
C LEU A 399 10.82 9.14 8.65
N LEU A 400 10.80 8.61 7.43
CA LEU A 400 10.19 7.31 7.14
C LEU A 400 10.95 6.14 7.79
N ALA A 401 12.27 6.22 7.87
CA ALA A 401 13.09 5.23 8.58
C ALA A 401 12.80 5.23 10.09
N GLU A 402 12.70 6.42 10.69
CA GLU A 402 12.36 6.59 12.10
C GLU A 402 10.96 6.06 12.42
N LEU A 403 9.97 6.38 11.57
CA LEU A 403 8.61 5.81 11.69
C LEU A 403 8.63 4.27 11.65
N SER A 404 9.44 3.69 10.77
CA SER A 404 9.58 2.23 10.66
C SER A 404 10.19 1.62 11.92
N LEU A 405 11.17 2.29 12.52
CA LEU A 405 11.77 1.87 13.80
C LEU A 405 10.76 1.95 14.95
N GLU A 406 9.92 2.98 14.99
CA GLU A 406 8.87 3.09 15.99
C GLU A 406 7.86 1.94 15.86
N PHE A 407 7.37 1.65 14.65
CA PHE A 407 6.52 0.49 14.42
C PHE A 407 7.14 -0.83 14.87
N ALA A 408 8.46 -0.98 14.70
CA ALA A 408 9.17 -2.15 15.18
C ALA A 408 9.20 -2.26 16.71
N ASN A 409 9.26 -1.12 17.43
CA ASN A 409 9.20 -1.13 18.89
C ASN A 409 7.82 -1.59 19.38
N ASP A 410 6.75 -1.17 18.71
CA ASP A 410 5.36 -1.38 19.14
C ASP A 410 4.71 -2.65 18.62
N ALA A 411 5.33 -3.33 17.63
CA ALA A 411 4.70 -4.48 17.01
C ALA A 411 4.41 -5.59 18.03
N PRO A 412 3.22 -6.22 17.98
CA PRO A 412 2.77 -7.11 19.06
C PRO A 412 3.48 -8.47 19.06
N SER A 413 3.84 -8.99 17.88
CA SER A 413 4.48 -10.29 17.72
C SER A 413 5.96 -10.15 17.39
N LYS A 414 6.76 -11.16 17.78
CA LYS A 414 8.19 -11.22 17.46
C LYS A 414 8.46 -11.16 15.96
N GLU A 415 7.61 -11.81 15.16
CA GLU A 415 7.70 -11.82 13.70
C GLU A 415 7.46 -10.42 13.10
N SER A 416 6.39 -9.74 13.53
CA SER A 416 6.10 -8.37 13.10
C SER A 416 7.20 -7.40 13.54
N LYS A 417 7.73 -7.54 14.76
CA LYS A 417 8.91 -6.76 15.22
C LYS A 417 10.08 -6.96 14.27
N SER A 418 10.41 -8.21 13.94
CA SER A 418 11.52 -8.53 13.03
C SER A 418 11.32 -7.90 11.65
N LYS A 419 10.11 -8.01 11.07
CA LYS A 419 9.76 -7.40 9.79
C LYS A 419 9.97 -5.88 9.80
N HIS A 420 9.47 -5.18 10.81
CA HIS A 420 9.59 -3.73 10.91
C HIS A 420 11.03 -3.27 11.24
N TYR A 421 11.78 -4.02 12.05
CA TYR A 421 13.18 -3.72 12.29
C TYR A 421 14.02 -3.87 11.03
N ASN A 422 13.80 -4.94 10.25
CA ASN A 422 14.47 -5.13 8.96
C ASN A 422 14.17 -3.99 7.98
N GLU A 423 12.91 -3.51 7.94
CA GLU A 423 12.53 -2.36 7.14
C GLU A 423 13.25 -1.08 7.58
N ALA A 424 13.29 -0.80 8.89
CA ALA A 424 14.00 0.35 9.44
C ALA A 424 15.50 0.29 9.11
N MET A 425 16.14 -0.86 9.27
CA MET A 425 17.55 -1.07 8.92
C MET A 425 17.81 -0.82 7.44
N ARG A 426 16.95 -1.33 6.55
CA ARG A 426 17.08 -1.12 5.10
C ARG A 426 17.02 0.37 4.78
N ARG A 427 16.07 1.10 5.36
CA ARG A 427 15.91 2.55 5.15
C ARG A 427 17.10 3.34 5.69
N PHE A 428 17.54 3.08 6.92
CA PHE A 428 18.74 3.76 7.45
C PHE A 428 20.01 3.44 6.65
N SER A 429 20.16 2.20 6.18
CA SER A 429 21.29 1.81 5.34
C SER A 429 21.28 2.54 3.99
N ASN A 430 20.09 2.71 3.39
CA ASN A 430 19.93 3.48 2.16
C ASN A 430 20.38 4.94 2.36
N ILE A 431 19.96 5.60 3.45
CA ILE A 431 20.35 7.00 3.73
C ILE A 431 21.88 7.14 3.83
N VAL A 432 22.53 6.24 4.56
CA VAL A 432 23.99 6.25 4.75
C VAL A 432 24.76 6.01 3.43
N GLY A 433 24.18 5.20 2.53
CA GLY A 433 24.79 4.88 1.24
C GLY A 433 24.57 5.97 0.19
N THR A 434 23.34 6.48 0.10
CA THR A 434 22.90 7.41 -0.96
C THR A 434 23.22 8.87 -0.62
N TYR A 435 23.19 9.24 0.67
CA TYR A 435 23.41 10.62 1.12
C TYR A 435 24.51 10.71 2.20
N PRO A 436 25.75 10.22 1.97
CA PRO A 436 26.78 10.13 2.99
C PRO A 436 27.21 11.47 3.59
N ASP A 437 27.08 12.57 2.84
CA ASP A 437 27.46 13.92 3.29
C ASP A 437 26.29 14.72 3.89
N SER A 438 25.09 14.13 3.91
CA SER A 438 23.91 14.77 4.50
C SER A 438 24.02 14.86 6.03
N GLU A 439 23.42 15.89 6.63
CA GLU A 439 23.29 16.00 8.09
C GLU A 439 22.53 14.82 8.72
N TYR A 440 21.75 14.07 7.92
CA TYR A 440 21.01 12.89 8.36
C TYR A 440 21.84 11.60 8.28
N ALA A 441 22.96 11.57 7.55
CA ALA A 441 23.80 10.38 7.44
C ALA A 441 24.37 9.92 8.79
N PRO A 442 24.97 10.78 9.64
CA PRO A 442 25.39 10.37 10.98
C PRO A 442 24.22 9.98 11.88
N LYS A 443 23.07 10.67 11.78
CA LYS A 443 21.85 10.33 12.54
C LYS A 443 21.33 8.94 12.14
N ALA A 444 21.29 8.64 10.84
CA ALA A 444 20.85 7.37 10.29
C ALA A 444 21.81 6.22 10.65
N GLN A 445 23.12 6.44 10.56
CA GLN A 445 24.14 5.46 10.97
C GLN A 445 24.00 5.11 12.46
N TYR A 446 23.77 6.12 13.30
CA TYR A 446 23.50 5.91 14.73
C TYR A 446 22.18 5.13 14.97
N LYS A 447 21.09 5.51 14.30
CA LYS A 447 19.79 4.83 14.44
C LYS A 447 19.82 3.39 13.91
N LYS A 448 20.59 3.11 12.87
CA LYS A 448 20.87 1.75 12.38
C LYS A 448 21.53 0.89 13.46
N ALA A 449 22.56 1.41 14.12
CA ALA A 449 23.21 0.72 15.24
C ALA A 449 22.24 0.47 16.40
N LEU A 450 21.42 1.48 16.74
CA LEU A 450 20.37 1.35 17.76
C LEU A 450 19.31 0.31 17.38
N THR A 451 19.01 0.16 16.10
CA THR A 451 18.09 -0.87 15.60
C THR A 451 18.65 -2.27 15.85
N PHE A 452 19.92 -2.52 15.51
CA PHE A 452 20.60 -3.78 15.84
C PHE A 452 20.61 -4.06 17.35
N GLU A 453 20.87 -3.03 18.17
CA GLU A 453 20.85 -3.13 19.63
C GLU A 453 19.47 -3.58 20.15
N LYS A 454 18.40 -2.97 19.62
CA LYS A 454 17.00 -3.33 19.95
C LYS A 454 16.61 -4.73 19.49
N MET A 455 17.25 -5.25 18.44
CA MET A 455 17.10 -6.64 18.00
C MET A 455 17.91 -7.64 18.86
N GLY A 456 18.74 -7.15 19.79
CA GLY A 456 19.66 -7.99 20.57
C GLY A 456 20.93 -8.39 19.82
N MET A 457 21.15 -7.86 18.62
CA MET A 457 22.32 -8.12 17.77
C MET A 457 23.45 -7.16 18.15
N LEU A 458 23.99 -7.34 19.36
CA LEU A 458 24.91 -6.39 19.97
C LEU A 458 26.25 -6.28 19.21
N ASP A 459 26.75 -7.37 18.62
CA ASP A 459 27.99 -7.35 17.84
C ASP A 459 27.82 -6.47 16.57
N ASN A 460 26.73 -6.63 15.82
CA ASN A 460 26.40 -5.79 14.67
C ASN A 460 26.19 -4.33 15.07
N ALA A 461 25.52 -4.08 16.20
CA ALA A 461 25.35 -2.72 16.73
C ALA A 461 26.71 -2.06 16.99
N CYS A 462 27.64 -2.80 17.61
CA CYS A 462 29.00 -2.34 17.89
C CYS A 462 29.73 -1.94 16.59
N GLU A 463 29.68 -2.76 15.54
CA GLU A 463 30.29 -2.44 14.24
C GLU A 463 29.75 -1.12 13.66
N GLU A 464 28.44 -0.93 13.67
CA GLU A 464 27.82 0.28 13.11
C GLU A 464 28.12 1.53 13.95
N TYR A 465 28.20 1.40 15.28
CA TYR A 465 28.65 2.45 16.19
C TYR A 465 30.13 2.83 15.95
N VAL A 466 30.99 1.83 15.73
CA VAL A 466 32.40 2.06 15.39
C VAL A 466 32.52 2.81 14.06
N LYS A 467 31.77 2.40 13.03
CA LYS A 467 31.71 3.09 11.73
C LYS A 467 31.31 4.56 11.88
N LEU A 468 30.31 4.87 12.72
CA LEU A 468 29.92 6.26 13.02
C LEU A 468 31.10 7.07 13.57
N SER A 469 31.84 6.50 14.51
CA SER A 469 32.94 7.19 15.21
C SER A 469 34.13 7.51 14.30
N TYR A 470 34.34 6.73 13.24
CA TYR A 470 35.38 6.92 12.22
C TYR A 470 34.92 7.81 11.06
N ARG A 471 33.70 7.61 10.54
CA ARG A 471 33.18 8.38 9.40
C ARG A 471 32.77 9.80 9.79
N TYR A 472 32.23 9.99 10.98
CA TYR A 472 31.71 11.29 11.44
C TYR A 472 32.31 11.71 12.79
N PRO A 473 33.65 11.81 12.92
CA PRO A 473 34.34 11.88 14.21
C PRO A 473 34.01 13.14 15.04
N LYS A 474 33.52 14.21 14.42
CA LYS A 474 33.17 15.46 15.11
C LYS A 474 31.67 15.56 15.44
N HIS A 475 30.85 14.63 14.98
CA HIS A 475 29.41 14.69 15.17
C HIS A 475 29.03 14.45 16.64
N GLU A 476 28.03 15.18 17.15
CA GLU A 476 27.62 15.14 18.56
C GLU A 476 27.23 13.74 19.05
N LEU A 477 26.59 12.94 18.20
CA LEU A 477 26.18 11.55 18.50
C LEU A 477 27.35 10.60 18.75
N VAL A 478 28.59 10.98 18.38
CA VAL A 478 29.77 10.16 18.69
C VAL A 478 29.96 10.06 20.20
N ALA A 479 29.64 11.09 20.98
CA ALA A 479 29.74 11.02 22.43
C ALA A 479 28.77 9.97 23.01
N GLU A 480 27.51 9.95 22.58
CA GLU A 480 26.56 8.91 23.01
C GLU A 480 27.01 7.53 22.55
N THR A 481 27.54 7.44 21.33
CA THR A 481 28.04 6.20 20.74
C THR A 481 29.21 5.61 21.54
N ILE A 482 30.18 6.43 21.96
CA ILE A 482 31.29 5.97 22.80
C ILE A 482 30.77 5.44 24.14
N ALA A 483 29.78 6.10 24.74
CA ALA A 483 29.18 5.63 25.98
C ALA A 483 28.49 4.26 25.80
N ARG A 484 27.73 4.07 24.70
CA ARG A 484 27.09 2.79 24.37
C ARG A 484 28.10 1.68 24.09
N LEU A 485 29.15 1.97 23.32
CA LEU A 485 30.23 1.01 23.05
C LEU A 485 30.92 0.57 24.34
N GLY A 486 31.22 1.51 25.25
CA GLY A 486 31.79 1.18 26.56
C GLY A 486 30.88 0.26 27.37
N GLN A 487 29.57 0.53 27.38
CA GLN A 487 28.57 -0.31 28.05
C GLN A 487 28.45 -1.70 27.42
N TYR A 488 28.53 -1.80 26.10
CA TYR A 488 28.54 -3.06 25.38
C TYR A 488 29.70 -3.96 25.83
N PHE A 489 30.93 -3.44 25.82
CA PHE A 489 32.11 -4.20 26.27
C PHE A 489 32.02 -4.56 27.76
N TRP A 490 31.50 -3.66 28.59
CA TRP A 490 31.23 -3.95 30.00
C TRP A 490 30.29 -5.13 30.17
N MET A 491 29.15 -5.13 29.46
CA MET A 491 28.16 -6.19 29.54
C MET A 491 28.73 -7.52 29.03
N LYS A 492 29.50 -7.50 27.94
CA LYS A 492 30.18 -8.68 27.40
C LYS A 492 31.17 -9.26 28.40
N GLY A 493 31.93 -8.40 29.09
CA GLY A 493 32.80 -8.79 30.20
C GLY A 493 32.04 -9.46 31.34
N LYS A 494 30.91 -8.88 31.75
CA LYS A 494 30.04 -9.46 32.79
C LYS A 494 29.49 -10.83 32.41
N ILE A 495 29.09 -11.02 31.15
CA ILE A 495 28.60 -12.30 30.65
C ILE A 495 29.71 -13.35 30.68
N PHE A 496 30.91 -13.03 30.19
CA PHE A 496 32.04 -13.97 30.22
C PHE A 496 32.45 -14.34 31.64
N ARG A 497 32.54 -13.37 32.55
CA ARG A 497 32.87 -13.64 33.96
C ARG A 497 31.81 -14.50 34.63
N LYS A 498 30.52 -14.21 34.41
CA LYS A 498 29.44 -15.04 34.94
C LYS A 498 29.55 -16.48 34.45
N LYS A 499 29.82 -16.70 33.16
CA LYS A 499 30.03 -18.04 32.60
C LYS A 499 31.28 -18.71 33.17
N SER A 500 32.36 -17.96 33.39
CA SER A 500 33.58 -18.48 34.00
C SER A 500 33.36 -18.97 35.43
N LEU A 501 32.41 -18.38 36.16
CA LEU A 501 32.10 -18.71 37.55
C LEU A 501 31.00 -19.78 37.68
N ASP A 502 30.49 -20.28 36.56
CA ASP A 502 29.48 -21.33 36.57
C ASP A 502 30.13 -22.66 36.98
N PRO A 503 29.66 -23.32 38.06
CA PRO A 503 30.22 -24.60 38.52
C PRO A 503 30.21 -25.70 37.45
N ALA A 504 29.35 -25.59 36.43
CA ALA A 504 29.29 -26.54 35.32
C ALA A 504 30.35 -26.29 34.23
N THR A 505 31.11 -25.20 34.30
CA THR A 505 32.13 -24.87 33.30
C THR A 505 33.45 -25.54 33.65
N GLU A 506 34.03 -26.29 32.71
CA GLU A 506 35.35 -26.90 32.87
C GLU A 506 36.42 -25.87 33.20
N GLU A 507 37.37 -26.23 34.06
CA GLU A 507 38.38 -25.32 34.62
C GLU A 507 39.19 -24.56 33.55
N VAL A 508 39.64 -25.27 32.51
CA VAL A 508 40.38 -24.65 31.39
C VAL A 508 39.51 -23.66 30.61
N GLN A 509 38.21 -23.98 30.45
CA GLN A 509 37.27 -23.10 29.76
C GLN A 509 36.93 -21.89 30.63
N ALA A 510 36.76 -22.07 31.94
CA ALA A 510 36.58 -21.00 32.91
C ALA A 510 37.76 -20.02 32.84
N PHE A 511 38.99 -20.51 32.92
CA PHE A 511 40.18 -19.66 32.80
C PHE A 511 40.23 -18.85 31.49
N LYS A 512 39.89 -19.47 30.35
CA LYS A 512 39.79 -18.77 29.05
C LYS A 512 38.70 -17.69 29.06
N LEU A 513 37.54 -17.99 29.66
CA LEU A 513 36.42 -17.05 29.78
C LEU A 513 36.76 -15.88 30.70
N GLU A 514 37.45 -16.11 31.82
CA GLU A 514 37.92 -15.05 32.71
C GLU A 514 38.91 -14.13 31.99
N LYS A 515 39.91 -14.69 31.29
CA LYS A 515 40.82 -13.87 30.47
C LYS A 515 40.08 -13.02 29.43
N ARG A 516 39.04 -13.58 28.78
CA ARG A 516 38.17 -12.81 27.86
C ARG A 516 37.38 -11.73 28.60
N ALA A 517 36.89 -12.01 29.80
CA ALA A 517 36.17 -11.03 30.61
C ALA A 517 37.05 -9.82 30.95
N LEU A 518 38.27 -10.07 31.44
CA LEU A 518 39.26 -9.04 31.75
C LEU A 518 39.59 -8.19 30.51
N LEU A 519 39.78 -8.82 29.34
CA LEU A 519 40.01 -8.11 28.08
C LEU A 519 38.82 -7.21 27.70
N MET A 520 37.59 -7.69 27.87
CA MET A 520 36.39 -6.88 27.58
C MET A 520 36.26 -5.70 28.53
N TYR A 521 36.55 -5.88 29.83
CA TYR A 521 36.56 -4.78 30.79
C TYR A 521 37.68 -3.76 30.51
N LYS A 522 38.88 -4.21 30.15
CA LYS A 522 39.97 -3.33 29.69
C LYS A 522 39.51 -2.48 28.49
N THR A 523 38.95 -3.14 27.47
CA THR A 523 38.44 -2.47 26.27
C THR A 523 37.33 -1.46 26.62
N SER A 524 36.42 -1.83 27.52
CA SER A 524 35.38 -0.92 28.03
C SER A 524 35.98 0.33 28.68
N GLY A 525 37.01 0.15 29.53
CA GLY A 525 37.73 1.24 30.16
C GLY A 525 38.36 2.19 29.16
N GLU A 526 39.05 1.65 28.15
CA GLU A 526 39.67 2.45 27.09
C GLU A 526 38.64 3.23 26.27
N VAL A 527 37.52 2.59 25.90
CA VAL A 527 36.44 3.23 25.14
C VAL A 527 35.81 4.36 25.94
N PHE A 528 35.41 4.13 27.19
CA PHE A 528 34.84 5.17 28.05
C PHE A 528 35.80 6.36 28.22
N GLY A 529 37.10 6.09 28.38
CA GLY A 529 38.13 7.11 28.53
C GLY A 529 38.30 8.00 27.29
N ARG A 530 37.98 7.51 26.08
CA ARG A 530 38.05 8.32 24.84
C ARG A 530 37.05 9.48 24.84
N LEU A 531 35.89 9.33 25.48
CA LEU A 531 34.87 10.39 25.51
C LEU A 531 35.40 11.64 26.22
N GLY A 532 36.01 11.47 27.40
CA GLY A 532 36.55 12.58 28.17
C GLY A 532 37.72 13.31 27.50
N LYS A 533 38.44 12.63 26.60
CA LYS A 533 39.50 13.20 25.76
C LYS A 533 38.94 13.95 24.55
N ARG A 534 37.98 13.36 23.83
CA ARG A 534 37.42 13.91 22.58
C ARG A 534 36.36 14.99 22.82
N PHE A 535 35.56 14.84 23.86
CA PHE A 535 34.45 15.75 24.19
C PHE A 535 34.50 16.17 25.67
N PRO A 536 35.52 16.96 26.10
CA PRO A 536 35.72 17.29 27.51
C PRO A 536 34.54 18.01 28.18
N GLY A 537 33.79 18.82 27.43
CA GLY A 537 32.63 19.57 27.93
C GLY A 537 31.30 18.82 27.87
N HIS A 538 31.26 17.61 27.30
CA HIS A 538 30.00 16.89 27.11
C HIS A 538 29.43 16.40 28.46
N LYS A 539 28.10 16.40 28.59
CA LYS A 539 27.40 16.00 29.83
C LYS A 539 27.82 14.62 30.38
N LEU A 540 28.13 13.68 29.48
CA LEU A 540 28.55 12.31 29.83
C LEU A 540 30.04 12.19 30.18
N SER A 541 30.87 13.22 29.95
CA SER A 541 32.33 13.16 30.16
C SER A 541 32.72 12.76 31.57
N GLY A 542 32.09 13.36 32.58
CA GLY A 542 32.32 13.00 33.98
C GLY A 542 31.99 11.54 34.26
N LYS A 543 30.75 11.14 33.94
CA LYS A 543 30.27 9.81 34.29
C LYS A 543 31.03 8.71 33.57
N THR A 544 31.36 8.90 32.29
CA THR A 544 32.18 7.95 31.53
C THR A 544 33.61 7.88 32.02
N THR A 545 34.20 8.96 32.53
CA THR A 545 35.53 8.89 33.15
C THR A 545 35.52 8.00 34.40
N VAL A 546 34.49 8.13 35.25
CA VAL A 546 34.33 7.25 36.42
C VAL A 546 34.07 5.80 36.01
N LEU A 547 33.21 5.57 35.01
CA LEU A 547 32.97 4.24 34.44
C LEU A 547 34.24 3.63 33.82
N SER A 548 35.11 4.46 33.25
CA SER A 548 36.42 4.03 32.73
C SER A 548 37.30 3.47 33.85
N GLY A 549 37.41 4.20 34.96
CA GLY A 549 38.14 3.72 36.16
C GLY A 549 37.54 2.43 36.72
N GLN A 550 36.20 2.36 36.85
CA GLN A 550 35.51 1.15 37.30
C GLN A 550 35.77 -0.05 36.36
N ALA A 551 35.88 0.19 35.05
CA ALA A 551 36.12 -0.88 34.09
C ALA A 551 37.56 -1.40 34.18
N PHE A 552 38.55 -0.52 34.37
CA PHE A 552 39.92 -0.96 34.65
C PHE A 552 40.03 -1.70 35.99
N MET A 553 39.27 -1.30 37.00
CA MET A 553 39.18 -2.04 38.26
C MET A 553 38.61 -3.46 38.06
N GLN A 554 37.57 -3.62 37.23
CA GLN A 554 37.05 -4.96 36.87
C GLN A 554 38.02 -5.77 36.00
N ALA A 555 38.95 -5.12 35.31
CA ALA A 555 40.02 -5.75 34.55
C ALA A 555 41.26 -6.07 35.40
N ASN A 556 41.20 -5.94 36.73
CA ASN A 556 42.32 -6.06 37.68
C ASN A 556 43.49 -5.10 37.41
N MET A 557 43.25 -4.01 36.67
CA MET A 557 44.23 -2.97 36.39
C MET A 557 44.10 -1.83 37.42
N HIS A 558 44.40 -2.14 38.69
CA HIS A 558 44.12 -1.25 39.83
C HIS A 558 44.89 0.07 39.77
N GLU A 559 46.17 0.06 39.39
CA GLU A 559 46.99 1.28 39.25
C GLU A 559 46.39 2.26 38.21
N LYS A 560 45.97 1.73 37.06
CA LYS A 560 45.35 2.52 36.01
C LYS A 560 43.97 3.04 36.42
N ALA A 561 43.22 2.26 37.20
CA ALA A 561 41.95 2.69 37.76
C ALA A 561 42.15 3.89 38.72
N ILE A 562 43.13 3.80 39.62
CA ILE A 562 43.53 4.88 40.54
C ILE A 562 43.89 6.15 39.74
N GLU A 563 44.76 6.03 38.74
CA GLU A 563 45.16 7.17 37.88
C GLU A 563 43.94 7.88 37.28
N ILE A 564 42.96 7.13 36.80
CA ILE A 564 41.75 7.67 36.18
C ILE A 564 40.81 8.29 37.21
N PHE A 565 40.65 7.66 38.38
CA PHE A 565 39.82 8.23 39.44
C PHE A 565 40.40 9.53 39.99
N LEU A 566 41.71 9.60 40.23
CA LEU A 566 42.38 10.85 40.63
C LEU A 566 42.19 11.96 39.60
N LYS A 567 42.30 11.63 38.29
CA LYS A 567 41.98 12.57 37.21
C LYS A 567 40.51 13.02 37.26
N ALA A 568 39.58 12.12 37.55
CA ALA A 568 38.16 12.45 37.66
C ALA A 568 37.87 13.38 38.85
N ILE A 569 38.48 13.11 40.01
CA ILE A 569 38.36 13.92 41.23
C ILE A 569 38.84 15.35 40.95
N LYS A 570 40.06 15.50 40.40
CA LYS A 570 40.63 16.82 40.09
C LYS A 570 39.84 17.58 39.04
N LYS A 571 39.36 16.91 37.99
CA LYS A 571 38.70 17.56 36.84
C LYS A 571 37.24 17.95 37.12
N PHE A 572 36.54 17.21 37.98
CA PHE A 572 35.10 17.36 38.19
C PHE A 572 34.73 17.83 39.61
N ASP A 573 35.66 18.49 40.32
CA ASP A 573 35.55 18.90 41.72
C ASP A 573 34.20 19.57 42.10
N GLY A 574 33.62 20.38 41.20
CA GLY A 574 32.29 20.98 41.40
C GLY A 574 31.08 20.03 41.33
N LYS A 575 31.27 18.74 41.04
CA LYS A 575 30.20 17.72 40.91
C LYS A 575 30.21 16.75 42.09
N LYS A 576 29.75 17.21 43.27
CA LYS A 576 29.71 16.47 44.55
C LYS A 576 29.49 14.96 44.43
N ASN A 577 28.38 14.51 43.84
CA ASN A 577 28.05 13.08 43.75
C ASN A 577 29.00 12.26 42.88
N LEU A 578 29.56 12.87 41.84
CA LEU A 578 30.45 12.21 40.89
C LEU A 578 31.87 12.08 41.46
N VAL A 579 32.35 13.14 42.11
CA VAL A 579 33.63 13.14 42.83
C VAL A 579 33.58 12.14 43.98
N ALA A 580 32.49 12.14 44.76
CA ALA A 580 32.29 11.20 45.84
C ALA A 580 32.32 9.73 45.37
N GLU A 581 31.71 9.44 44.22
CA GLU A 581 31.78 8.12 43.59
C GLU A 581 33.23 7.77 43.21
N ALA A 582 33.94 8.68 42.55
CA ALA A 582 35.32 8.48 42.14
C ALA A 582 36.26 8.24 43.33
N MET A 583 36.12 9.01 44.41
CA MET A 583 36.91 8.84 45.64
C MET A 583 36.67 7.48 46.28
N TYR A 584 35.41 7.04 46.36
CA TYR A 584 35.08 5.73 46.95
C TYR A 584 35.77 4.59 46.19
N TRP A 585 35.64 4.58 44.86
CA TRP A 585 36.25 3.53 44.03
C TRP A 585 37.76 3.68 43.90
N CYS A 586 38.30 4.89 44.06
CA CYS A 586 39.74 5.09 44.17
C CYS A 586 40.30 4.43 45.43
N GLY A 587 39.64 4.62 46.58
CA GLY A 587 40.02 3.95 47.83
C GLY A 587 39.94 2.42 47.71
N ASP A 588 38.88 1.90 47.11
CA ASP A 588 38.75 0.44 46.88
C ASP A 588 39.83 -0.10 45.92
N SER A 589 40.25 0.72 44.95
CA SER A 589 41.32 0.35 44.03
C SER A 589 42.70 0.39 44.70
N TYR A 590 42.95 1.34 45.61
CA TYR A 590 44.17 1.36 46.44
C TYR A 590 44.29 0.12 47.31
N LEU A 591 43.19 -0.29 47.96
CA LEU A 591 43.18 -1.48 48.80
C LEU A 591 43.50 -2.76 48.02
N LYS A 592 43.03 -2.84 46.76
CA LYS A 592 43.26 -3.98 45.87
C LYS A 592 44.54 -3.88 45.04
N SER A 593 45.25 -2.77 45.12
CA SER A 593 46.54 -2.61 44.45
C SER A 593 47.65 -3.19 45.31
N GLU A 594 48.65 -3.84 44.68
CA GLU A 594 49.80 -4.44 45.38
C GLU A 594 50.84 -3.39 45.85
N THR A 595 50.44 -2.12 45.99
CA THR A 595 51.34 -1.05 46.44
C THR A 595 51.57 -1.13 47.94
N ALA A 596 52.81 -0.89 48.39
CA ALA A 596 53.20 -0.96 49.80
C ALA A 596 52.30 -0.13 50.75
N ASP A 597 51.81 1.03 50.28
CA ASP A 597 50.95 1.94 51.05
C ASP A 597 49.46 1.86 50.66
N GLY A 598 49.03 0.76 50.05
CA GLY A 598 47.66 0.60 49.52
C GLY A 598 46.58 0.85 50.59
N SER A 599 46.69 0.22 51.75
CA SER A 599 45.70 0.34 52.84
C SER A 599 45.69 1.75 53.46
N VAL A 600 46.85 2.38 53.64
CA VAL A 600 46.95 3.76 54.16
C VAL A 600 46.34 4.76 53.17
N ASN A 601 46.63 4.62 51.88
CA ASN A 601 46.05 5.49 50.84
C ASN A 601 44.54 5.28 50.67
N ALA A 602 44.06 4.03 50.81
CA ALA A 602 42.63 3.72 50.83
C ALA A 602 41.93 4.41 52.01
N TRP A 603 42.49 4.29 53.22
CA TRP A 603 41.98 4.95 54.43
C TRP A 603 41.92 6.46 54.24
N ARG A 604 43.02 7.11 53.80
CA ARG A 604 43.08 8.55 53.55
C ARG A 604 42.00 8.99 52.55
N MET A 605 41.84 8.25 51.45
CA MET A 605 40.84 8.57 50.43
C MET A 605 39.40 8.48 50.97
N TRP A 606 39.08 7.43 51.72
CA TRP A 606 37.75 7.27 52.32
C TRP A 606 37.50 8.27 53.45
N LYS A 607 38.49 8.59 54.28
CA LYS A 607 38.38 9.63 55.31
C LYS A 607 38.07 10.99 54.66
N ASN A 608 38.86 11.38 53.65
CA ASN A 608 38.63 12.60 52.87
C ASN A 608 37.24 12.62 52.23
N LEU A 609 36.75 11.50 51.71
CA LEU A 609 35.39 11.38 51.17
C LEU A 609 34.33 11.64 52.24
N THR A 610 34.48 11.06 53.43
CA THR A 610 33.52 11.26 54.53
C THR A 610 33.52 12.68 55.08
N TRP A 611 34.64 13.38 54.99
CA TRP A 611 34.80 14.76 55.44
C TRP A 611 34.27 15.76 54.40
N ASN A 612 34.71 15.64 53.15
CA ASN A 612 34.37 16.59 52.09
C ASN A 612 32.93 16.40 51.56
N PHE A 613 32.40 15.17 51.58
CA PHE A 613 31.09 14.84 51.00
C PHE A 613 30.20 13.99 51.91
N PRO A 614 29.96 14.40 53.18
CA PRO A 614 29.37 13.58 54.24
C PRO A 614 27.95 13.08 53.96
N ASP A 615 27.17 13.82 53.17
CA ASP A 615 25.75 13.51 52.89
C ASP A 615 25.57 12.52 51.73
N THR A 616 26.65 12.20 51.02
CA THR A 616 26.56 11.33 49.84
C THR A 616 26.39 9.87 50.24
N LYS A 617 25.71 9.08 49.41
CA LYS A 617 25.62 7.62 49.62
C LYS A 617 27.00 6.95 49.67
N TRP A 618 27.97 7.51 48.95
CA TRP A 618 29.33 7.00 48.89
C TRP A 618 30.09 7.24 50.19
N ALA A 619 29.87 8.37 50.86
CA ALA A 619 30.39 8.59 52.21
C ALA A 619 29.80 7.60 53.22
N LYS A 620 28.51 7.23 53.10
CA LYS A 620 27.92 6.17 53.95
C LYS A 620 28.61 4.82 53.75
N TYR A 621 28.87 4.43 52.50
CA TYR A 621 29.63 3.20 52.20
C TYR A 621 31.07 3.28 52.71
N ALA A 622 31.73 4.44 52.55
CA ALA A 622 33.08 4.67 53.04
C ALA A 622 33.18 4.55 54.57
N ARG A 623 32.21 5.07 55.34
CA ARG A 623 32.16 4.88 56.79
C ARG A 623 32.10 3.40 57.18
N GLY A 624 31.31 2.61 56.43
CA GLY A 624 31.25 1.17 56.64
C GLY A 624 32.60 0.47 56.38
N ARG A 625 33.34 0.90 55.35
CA ARG A 625 34.69 0.38 55.06
C ARG A 625 35.71 0.82 56.12
N LEU A 626 35.67 2.07 56.56
CA LEU A 626 36.57 2.59 57.59
C LEU A 626 36.43 1.89 58.95
N ALA A 627 35.29 1.27 59.24
CA ALA A 627 35.06 0.54 60.48
C ALA A 627 35.63 -0.91 60.47
N SER A 628 36.22 -1.37 59.36
CA SER A 628 36.83 -2.70 59.30
C SER A 628 38.19 -2.74 60.00
N GLU A 629 38.56 -3.89 60.58
CA GLU A 629 39.84 -4.11 61.26
C GLU A 629 41.06 -3.66 60.43
N GLU A 630 41.09 -4.01 59.14
CA GLU A 630 42.17 -3.61 58.22
C GLU A 630 42.33 -2.08 58.10
N MET A 631 41.23 -1.33 58.22
CA MET A 631 41.26 0.14 58.16
C MET A 631 41.61 0.79 59.50
N ILE A 632 41.36 0.11 60.62
CA ILE A 632 41.81 0.55 61.95
C ILE A 632 43.34 0.42 62.04
N GLU A 633 43.90 -0.67 61.52
CA GLU A 633 45.37 -0.81 61.42
C GLU A 633 45.98 0.22 60.47
N ALA A 634 45.33 0.49 59.34
CA ALA A 634 45.76 1.52 58.40
C ALA A 634 45.72 2.93 59.01
N GLU A 635 44.77 3.22 59.91
CA GLU A 635 44.69 4.48 60.66
C GLU A 635 45.90 4.66 61.58
N SER A 636 46.25 3.63 62.37
CA SER A 636 47.43 3.68 63.24
C SER A 636 48.71 3.93 62.44
N LYS A 637 48.90 3.21 61.32
CA LYS A 637 50.05 3.40 60.41
C LYS A 637 50.07 4.78 59.75
N ALA A 638 48.90 5.33 59.43
CA ALA A 638 48.79 6.66 58.83
C ALA A 638 49.19 7.75 59.83
N ASN A 639 48.78 7.60 61.10
CA ASN A 639 49.07 8.54 62.19
C ASN A 639 50.51 8.44 62.70
N GLU A 640 51.18 7.29 62.54
CA GLU A 640 52.61 7.13 62.85
C GLU A 640 53.53 7.74 61.78
N ALA A 641 53.01 7.94 60.56
CA ALA A 641 53.75 8.50 59.42
C ALA A 641 53.57 10.03 59.24
N GLU A 642 52.64 10.64 59.99
CA GLU A 642 52.44 12.10 60.12
C GLU A 642 53.15 12.62 61.37
#